data_AF-A0A838JPS8-F1
#
_entry.id   AF-A0A838JPS8-F1
#
_cell.length_a   1.000
_cell.length_b   1.000
_cell.length_c   1.000
_cell.angle_alpha   90.00
_cell.angle_beta   90.00
_cell.angle_gamma   90.00
#
_symmetry.space_group_name_H-M   'P 1'
#
loop_
_entity.id
_entity.type
_entity.pdbx_description
1 polymer ?
#
loop_
_entity_poly.entity_id
_entity_poly.type
_entity_poly.pdbx_seq_one_letter_code
_entity_poly.pdbx_strand_id
1 'polypeptide(L)'
;MSARPGIDMYGLLPALYRLQDAEQGLQLRAVLEIIGEQAGIVRHDIDALWDDYFIETCADWVVPYIGDLVANNPLYEVAGRRADVANTIYYRRRKGTLPMLEELARNVTGWGAHAVAFFESLGWTQNFNHLRYEMAPNPESRDPNSVERVGTANLRGVDALDRLDGPFDVTSHTVDVRPISHTEGWHNIRKVGFFLWRLRPYPLANVSPRQAAKPHDYGYHFSTLGNPAPLFTDPQREADETGLAREVHVPGPIRPAAFYFGPEDYYGSDRSVHIVKDGNPVPITDVICKDLRSWDQPPAGKVAVDVRLGRLAFPEGESPAEVQASYDYGFSADIGGGPYDRRRRPSLTDDPRPDTVADAEALDASIRVSSSSPGTINQALQEWENAARPRAVIQIEDSRTYDEDLTIDLHAGDVLVIQAKNRLRPTLIGRVTVTGAGQEASLTLNGLLIEGHVVIEGGLGELMIEHCTLVPGRGLTEEGGPREPTQPGVIAGDANDRLRSTIDHSIVGALRLPTAMAGLEVRDSIVGQPGGAKGAEVHPALLSKNLPVLDLGSDEPAVLVTIGTEGPYRAVLPLPAGQPRPATVSSVRPYLQTAIRDAHDESPAFRNTRVITVPDVDRFIVISGTTDTVFIEPAGADGTANELGFQPLSTRTANALIGGPLPSVFGLSSDDPAVVLTIGDEDSRRLDLREEGAITTVPQARDRLRWAIRAAANTSQAFDDTLVGNVDDRLIVLPGASGMTASFNTVPDDRTTLSELALGGEYPAISANDTGQRPGPPATLRRTTVFGGVHFKELTLASEVIFTAPVVARRRQAGCVRFSYVPEGSRTPRRYRCQPDAALARRSEELGLDSGDDLPPAEKMLIRASLRPSFTSTNYGDPGYAQLGFTAAREICTGAEDGSEMGAFSHLQQPQREANLRIRLEEYLPFGLEAGLIYVT
;
A
#
# COMPACT_ATOMS: atom_id res chain seq x y z
N MET A 1 -29.52 35.31 16.48
CA MET A 1 -29.60 36.45 17.40
C MET A 1 -31.05 36.67 17.78
N SER A 2 -31.41 36.40 19.04
CA SER A 2 -32.74 36.77 19.56
C SER A 2 -32.69 38.27 19.87
N ALA A 3 -33.51 39.06 19.18
CA ALA A 3 -33.64 40.49 19.46
C ALA A 3 -34.26 40.64 20.87
N ARG A 4 -33.42 40.92 21.86
CA ARG A 4 -33.89 41.23 23.21
C ARG A 4 -34.68 42.55 23.15
N PRO A 5 -35.84 42.64 23.82
CA PRO A 5 -36.71 43.81 23.73
C PRO A 5 -35.97 45.07 24.22
N GLY A 6 -36.18 46.19 23.53
CA GLY A 6 -35.61 47.49 23.88
C GLY A 6 -35.99 47.94 25.29
N ILE A 7 -35.22 48.88 25.86
CA ILE A 7 -35.47 49.39 27.22
C ILE A 7 -36.77 50.19 27.22
N ASP A 8 -37.83 49.63 27.84
CA ASP A 8 -39.10 50.34 28.05
C ASP A 8 -38.95 51.39 29.16
N MET A 9 -38.43 52.56 28.78
CA MET A 9 -38.23 53.67 29.71
C MET A 9 -39.55 54.24 30.24
N TYR A 10 -40.65 54.16 29.48
CA TYR A 10 -41.97 54.58 29.96
C TYR A 10 -42.44 53.66 31.07
N GLY A 11 -42.26 52.34 30.93
CA GLY A 11 -42.56 51.34 31.95
C GLY A 11 -41.80 51.51 33.27
N LEU A 12 -40.60 52.11 33.23
CA LEU A 12 -39.79 52.42 34.42
C LEU A 12 -40.30 53.65 35.20
N LEU A 13 -41.21 54.46 34.64
CA LEU A 13 -41.75 55.62 35.35
C LEU A 13 -42.78 55.23 36.43
N PRO A 14 -42.80 55.95 37.57
CA PRO A 14 -43.85 55.82 38.57
C PRO A 14 -45.25 55.96 37.96
N ALA A 15 -46.19 55.15 38.44
CA ALA A 15 -47.55 55.07 37.88
C ALA A 15 -48.28 56.42 37.80
N LEU A 16 -48.02 57.34 38.75
CA LEU A 16 -48.60 58.69 38.77
C LEU A 16 -48.33 59.47 37.48
N TYR A 17 -47.10 59.44 36.96
CA TYR A 17 -46.72 60.16 35.75
C TYR A 17 -47.29 59.50 34.49
N ARG A 18 -47.40 58.18 34.48
CA ARG A 18 -48.03 57.43 33.38
C ARG A 18 -49.54 57.69 33.28
N LEU A 19 -50.21 57.84 34.42
CA LEU A 19 -51.63 58.20 34.47
C LEU A 19 -51.86 59.64 33.96
N GLN A 20 -51.03 60.60 34.41
CA GLN A 20 -51.11 61.98 33.94
C GLN A 20 -50.79 62.14 32.45
N ASP A 21 -49.80 61.40 31.93
CA ASP A 21 -49.47 61.42 30.50
C ASP A 21 -50.59 60.81 29.65
N ALA A 22 -51.24 59.74 30.13
CA ALA A 22 -52.41 59.16 29.47
C ALA A 22 -53.58 60.16 29.37
N GLU A 23 -53.80 60.98 30.40
CA GLU A 23 -54.79 62.07 30.38
C GLU A 23 -54.42 63.20 29.41
N GLN A 24 -53.13 63.38 29.10
CA GLN A 24 -52.60 64.43 28.22
C GLN A 24 -52.26 63.96 26.80
N GLY A 25 -52.72 62.76 26.43
CA GLY A 25 -52.57 62.21 25.06
C GLY A 25 -51.23 61.52 24.78
N LEU A 26 -50.54 61.01 25.81
CA LEU A 26 -49.33 60.17 25.72
C LEU A 26 -48.13 60.83 25.05
N GLN A 27 -47.97 62.15 25.22
CA GLN A 27 -46.87 62.90 24.62
C GLN A 27 -45.53 62.54 25.25
N LEU A 28 -45.48 62.31 26.58
CA LEU A 28 -44.28 61.89 27.28
C LEU A 28 -43.86 60.49 26.86
N ARG A 29 -44.82 59.57 26.67
CA ARG A 29 -44.55 58.24 26.10
C ARG A 29 -43.89 58.33 24.73
N ALA A 30 -44.43 59.13 23.81
CA ALA A 30 -43.86 59.28 22.47
C ALA A 30 -42.41 59.80 22.50
N VAL A 31 -42.10 60.75 23.39
CA VAL A 31 -40.72 61.25 23.59
C VAL A 31 -39.83 60.16 24.20
N LEU A 32 -40.31 59.44 25.22
CA LEU A 32 -39.53 58.39 25.88
C LEU A 32 -39.31 57.15 25.00
N GLU A 33 -40.20 56.87 24.05
CA GLU A 33 -39.99 55.82 23.05
C GLU A 33 -38.80 56.18 22.14
N ILE A 34 -38.70 57.43 21.65
CA ILE A 34 -37.55 57.89 20.85
C ILE A 34 -36.25 57.84 21.66
N ILE A 35 -36.27 58.28 22.93
CA ILE A 35 -35.07 58.20 23.78
C ILE A 35 -34.75 56.72 24.10
N GLY A 36 -35.76 55.87 24.25
CA GLY A 36 -35.64 54.43 24.46
C GLY A 36 -34.95 53.72 23.29
N GLU A 37 -35.21 54.14 22.04
CA GLU A 37 -34.49 53.65 20.86
C GLU A 37 -32.98 53.95 20.95
N GLN A 38 -32.60 55.19 21.28
CA GLN A 38 -31.19 55.56 21.42
C GLN A 38 -30.52 54.87 22.62
N ALA A 39 -31.24 54.74 23.74
CA ALA A 39 -30.77 53.97 24.90
C ALA A 39 -30.57 52.49 24.55
N GLY A 40 -31.43 51.94 23.68
CA GLY A 40 -31.29 50.58 23.14
C GLY A 40 -30.02 50.39 22.31
N ILE A 41 -29.67 51.37 21.46
CA ILE A 41 -28.42 51.36 20.68
C ILE A 41 -27.22 51.35 21.64
N VAL A 42 -27.16 52.27 22.60
CA VAL A 42 -26.06 52.33 23.57
C VAL A 42 -25.95 51.05 24.39
N ARG A 43 -27.10 50.46 24.79
CA ARG A 43 -27.10 49.19 25.52
C ARG A 43 -26.56 48.05 24.66
N HIS A 44 -26.96 47.99 23.39
CA HIS A 44 -26.45 47.00 22.45
C HIS A 44 -24.94 47.12 22.26
N ASP A 45 -24.42 48.34 22.12
CA ASP A 45 -22.98 48.58 22.02
C ASP A 45 -22.24 48.14 23.31
N ILE A 46 -22.80 48.42 24.49
CA ILE A 46 -22.22 47.95 25.77
C ILE A 46 -22.22 46.42 25.85
N ASP A 47 -23.32 45.77 25.47
CA ASP A 47 -23.41 44.31 25.47
C ASP A 47 -22.44 43.70 24.44
N ALA A 48 -22.29 44.32 23.26
CA ALA A 48 -21.29 43.92 22.26
C ALA A 48 -19.86 44.06 22.79
N LEU A 49 -19.55 45.13 23.52
CA LEU A 49 -18.25 45.28 24.20
C LEU A 49 -18.00 44.20 25.26
N TRP A 50 -19.05 43.72 25.93
CA TRP A 50 -18.94 42.57 26.85
C TRP A 50 -18.71 41.26 26.10
N ASP A 51 -19.43 41.05 24.99
CA ASP A 51 -19.25 39.89 24.12
C ASP A 51 -17.83 39.87 23.54
N ASP A 52 -17.23 41.03 23.28
CA ASP A 52 -15.86 41.20 22.78
C ASP A 52 -14.77 40.72 23.75
N TYR A 53 -15.09 40.46 25.03
CA TYR A 53 -14.13 39.85 25.96
C TYR A 53 -13.96 38.34 25.80
N PHE A 54 -14.90 37.64 25.17
CA PHE A 54 -14.88 36.18 25.06
C PHE A 54 -14.72 35.75 23.60
N ILE A 55 -13.83 34.81 23.34
CA ILE A 55 -13.52 34.37 21.96
C ILE A 55 -14.74 33.74 21.27
N GLU A 56 -15.66 33.17 22.03
CA GLU A 56 -16.88 32.52 21.53
C GLU A 56 -17.93 33.52 21.05
N THR A 57 -17.97 34.72 21.66
CA THR A 57 -19.02 35.73 21.43
C THR A 57 -18.54 37.01 20.77
N CYS A 58 -17.24 37.30 20.81
CA CYS A 58 -16.68 38.55 20.29
C CYS A 58 -16.98 38.76 18.80
N ALA A 59 -16.93 39.99 18.31
CA ALA A 59 -17.01 40.26 16.89
C ALA A 59 -15.74 39.76 16.15
N ASP A 60 -15.87 39.39 14.87
CA ASP A 60 -14.75 38.82 14.09
C ASP A 60 -13.52 39.74 14.00
N TRP A 61 -13.73 41.05 14.08
CA TRP A 61 -12.65 42.04 14.07
C TRP A 61 -11.81 42.02 15.36
N VAL A 62 -12.34 41.49 16.48
CA VAL A 62 -11.67 41.42 17.78
C VAL A 62 -10.78 40.18 17.91
N VAL A 63 -11.11 39.11 17.17
CA VAL A 63 -10.40 37.82 17.19
C VAL A 63 -8.87 37.96 17.04
N PRO A 64 -8.32 38.79 16.12
CA PRO A 64 -6.88 39.01 16.04
C PRO A 64 -6.26 39.56 17.33
N TYR A 65 -6.93 40.50 18.01
CA TYR A 65 -6.42 41.13 19.23
C TYR A 65 -6.40 40.17 20.42
N ILE A 66 -7.43 39.32 20.55
CA ILE A 66 -7.43 38.23 21.55
C ILE A 66 -6.31 37.24 21.22
N GLY A 67 -6.12 36.92 19.94
CA GLY A 67 -5.00 36.10 19.46
C GLY A 67 -3.64 36.65 19.89
N ASP A 68 -3.40 37.94 19.66
CA ASP A 68 -2.15 38.61 20.05
C ASP A 68 -1.92 38.56 21.57
N LEU A 69 -2.99 38.73 22.38
CA LEU A 69 -2.92 38.64 23.84
C LEU A 69 -2.43 37.27 24.32
N VAL A 70 -2.85 36.21 23.63
CA VAL A 70 -2.38 34.84 23.91
C VAL A 70 -1.21 34.43 23.02
N ALA A 71 -0.53 35.39 22.38
CA ALA A 71 0.59 35.14 21.47
C ALA A 71 0.30 34.06 20.42
N ASN A 72 -0.95 33.95 19.97
CA ASN A 72 -1.33 33.13 18.83
C ASN A 72 -1.07 33.90 17.53
N ASN A 73 0.19 33.82 17.07
CA ASN A 73 0.65 34.49 15.85
C ASN A 73 0.83 33.45 14.74
N PRO A 74 -0.22 33.10 14.00
CA PRO A 74 -0.09 32.13 12.92
C PRO A 74 0.79 32.70 11.81
N LEU A 75 1.70 31.87 11.29
CA LEU A 75 2.62 32.25 10.20
C LEU A 75 1.91 32.38 8.83
N TYR A 76 0.71 31.80 8.70
CA TYR A 76 -0.15 31.84 7.52
C TYR A 76 -1.60 32.10 7.95
N GLU A 77 -2.45 32.56 7.02
CA GLU A 77 -3.86 32.80 7.31
C GLU A 77 -4.59 31.47 7.62
N VAL A 78 -5.16 31.37 8.83
CA VAL A 78 -5.83 30.15 9.29
C VAL A 78 -7.33 30.22 8.96
N ALA A 79 -7.85 29.20 8.29
CA ALA A 79 -9.29 29.04 8.10
C ALA A 79 -9.96 28.89 9.48
N GLY A 80 -10.86 29.82 9.84
CA GLY A 80 -11.53 29.79 11.14
C GLY A 80 -10.66 30.28 12.30
N ARG A 81 -10.00 31.44 12.15
CA ARG A 81 -9.13 32.09 13.16
C ARG A 81 -9.70 32.11 14.59
N ARG A 82 -11.03 32.22 14.75
CA ARG A 82 -11.71 32.17 16.06
C ARG A 82 -11.47 30.84 16.78
N ALA A 83 -11.64 29.72 16.07
CA ALA A 83 -11.45 28.39 16.65
C ALA A 83 -9.99 28.14 17.03
N ASP A 84 -9.04 28.62 16.23
CA ASP A 84 -7.61 28.51 16.51
C ASP A 84 -7.19 29.30 17.77
N VAL A 85 -7.68 30.53 17.92
CA VAL A 85 -7.48 31.33 19.14
C VAL A 85 -8.14 30.66 20.35
N ALA A 86 -9.37 30.16 20.20
CA ALA A 86 -10.08 29.45 21.27
C ALA A 86 -9.32 28.19 21.73
N ASN A 87 -8.84 27.38 20.79
CA ASN A 87 -8.00 26.21 21.07
C ASN A 87 -6.71 26.61 21.80
N THR A 88 -6.05 27.69 21.38
CA THR A 88 -4.84 28.18 22.05
C THR A 88 -5.10 28.58 23.49
N ILE A 89 -6.20 29.30 23.78
CA ILE A 89 -6.64 29.63 25.15
C ILE A 89 -6.86 28.33 25.94
N TYR A 90 -7.56 27.38 25.34
CA TYR A 90 -7.94 26.09 25.94
C TYR A 90 -6.71 25.22 26.28
N TYR A 91 -5.70 25.17 25.41
CA TYR A 91 -4.44 24.47 25.67
C TYR A 91 -3.64 25.13 26.79
N ARG A 92 -3.54 26.47 26.79
CA ARG A 92 -2.78 27.20 27.81
C ARG A 92 -3.35 27.04 29.21
N ARG A 93 -4.68 26.95 29.35
CA ARG A 93 -5.36 26.70 30.64
C ARG A 93 -5.06 25.33 31.24
N ARG A 94 -4.69 24.34 30.42
CA ARG A 94 -4.34 22.96 30.84
C ARG A 94 -2.94 22.57 30.41
N LYS A 95 -2.03 23.54 30.34
CA LYS A 95 -0.66 23.33 29.90
C LYS A 95 0.00 22.21 30.71
N GLY A 96 0.57 21.24 30.01
CA GLY A 96 1.32 20.13 30.61
C GLY A 96 0.49 18.95 31.13
N THR A 97 -0.84 18.96 30.99
CA THR A 97 -1.67 17.78 31.31
C THR A 97 -1.69 16.79 30.15
N LEU A 98 -1.67 15.49 30.43
CA LEU A 98 -1.65 14.43 29.41
C LEU A 98 -2.88 14.46 28.46
N PRO A 99 -4.14 14.63 28.93
CA PRO A 99 -5.31 14.76 28.05
C PRO A 99 -5.20 15.92 27.06
N MET A 100 -4.72 17.09 27.52
CA MET A 100 -4.52 18.22 26.63
C MET A 100 -3.44 17.95 25.57
N LEU A 101 -2.34 17.29 25.93
CA LEU A 101 -1.27 16.96 24.97
C LEU A 101 -1.77 15.97 23.91
N GLU A 102 -2.62 15.01 24.29
CA GLU A 102 -3.25 14.07 23.37
C GLU A 102 -4.21 14.78 22.40
N GLU A 103 -5.05 15.68 22.92
CA GLU A 103 -5.95 16.51 22.10
C GLU A 103 -5.19 17.45 21.17
N LEU A 104 -4.10 18.06 21.64
CA LEU A 104 -3.18 18.84 20.82
C LEU A 104 -2.62 17.99 19.67
N ALA A 105 -2.22 16.75 19.95
CA ALA A 105 -1.74 15.85 18.92
C ALA A 105 -2.80 15.56 17.86
N ARG A 106 -4.04 15.27 18.28
CA ARG A 106 -5.19 15.08 17.38
C ARG A 106 -5.48 16.32 16.52
N ASN A 107 -5.55 17.50 17.13
CA ASN A 107 -5.92 18.73 16.43
C ASN A 107 -4.83 19.21 15.46
N VAL A 108 -3.56 19.00 15.78
CA VAL A 108 -2.43 19.42 14.92
C VAL A 108 -2.24 18.47 13.74
N THR A 109 -2.42 17.16 13.94
CA THR A 109 -2.12 16.15 12.92
C THR A 109 -3.35 15.65 12.16
N GLY A 110 -4.53 15.71 12.79
CA GLY A 110 -5.73 15.01 12.35
C GLY A 110 -5.66 13.49 12.48
N TRP A 111 -4.64 12.94 13.17
CA TRP A 111 -4.53 11.51 13.47
C TRP A 111 -5.24 11.17 14.77
N GLY A 112 -5.69 9.92 14.91
CA GLY A 112 -6.00 9.38 16.24
C GLY A 112 -4.73 9.41 17.09
N ALA A 113 -4.84 9.79 18.36
CA ALA A 113 -3.68 9.87 19.25
C ALA A 113 -4.02 9.32 20.63
N HIS A 114 -3.04 8.66 21.24
CA HIS A 114 -3.07 8.28 22.64
C HIS A 114 -1.74 8.65 23.30
N ALA A 115 -1.80 9.44 24.38
CA ALA A 115 -0.61 9.87 25.10
C ALA A 115 -0.41 9.05 26.37
N VAL A 116 0.79 8.49 26.55
CA VAL A 116 1.16 7.63 27.67
C VAL A 116 2.34 8.21 28.43
N ALA A 117 2.16 8.44 29.72
CA ALA A 117 3.24 8.82 30.61
C ALA A 117 3.95 7.56 31.14
N PHE A 118 5.04 7.15 30.50
CA PHE A 118 5.67 5.85 30.75
C PHE A 118 6.22 5.64 32.16
N PHE A 119 6.39 6.71 32.94
CA PHE A 119 6.75 6.59 34.36
C PHE A 119 5.67 5.88 35.19
N GLU A 120 4.42 5.93 34.74
CA GLU A 120 3.29 5.28 35.41
C GLU A 120 3.30 3.77 35.23
N SER A 121 3.85 3.29 34.11
CA SER A 121 4.02 1.87 33.79
C SER A 121 5.32 1.27 34.33
N LEU A 122 6.16 2.02 35.05
CA LEU A 122 7.36 1.47 35.69
C LEU A 122 6.99 0.59 36.89
N GLY A 123 7.75 -0.46 37.16
CA GLY A 123 7.69 -1.21 38.41
C GLY A 123 8.25 -0.42 39.60
N TRP A 124 7.58 -0.42 40.75
CA TRP A 124 7.99 0.31 41.96
C TRP A 124 8.11 -0.61 43.18
N THR A 125 9.06 -0.30 44.07
CA THR A 125 8.98 -0.75 45.47
C THR A 125 8.06 0.21 46.23
N GLN A 126 6.87 -0.26 46.61
CA GLN A 126 5.80 0.61 47.10
C GLN A 126 5.86 0.79 48.63
N ASN A 127 5.57 2.00 49.09
CA ASN A 127 5.36 2.28 50.51
C ASN A 127 3.97 1.80 50.93
N PHE A 128 3.83 1.07 52.04
CA PHE A 128 2.54 0.58 52.54
C PHE A 128 1.48 1.68 52.77
N ASN A 129 1.88 2.94 52.97
CA ASN A 129 0.96 4.07 53.11
C ASN A 129 0.48 4.64 51.76
N HIS A 130 1.13 4.30 50.65
CA HIS A 130 0.83 4.80 49.30
C HIS A 130 0.94 3.66 48.28
N LEU A 131 0.08 2.67 48.44
CA LEU A 131 -0.03 1.54 47.52
C LEU A 131 -0.72 2.02 46.25
N ARG A 132 -0.06 1.80 45.11
CA ARG A 132 -0.63 2.05 43.78
C ARG A 132 -1.30 0.77 43.32
N TYR A 133 -2.58 0.66 43.64
CA TYR A 133 -3.45 -0.38 43.14
C TYR A 133 -4.20 0.15 41.93
N GLU A 134 -3.91 -0.43 40.78
CA GLU A 134 -4.79 -0.30 39.63
C GLU A 134 -5.37 -1.69 39.39
N MET A 135 -6.69 -1.78 39.46
CA MET A 135 -7.40 -2.99 39.07
C MET A 135 -7.32 -3.08 37.56
N ALA A 136 -6.98 -4.27 37.06
CA ALA A 136 -7.15 -4.59 35.65
C ALA A 136 -8.59 -4.23 35.22
N PRO A 137 -8.83 -3.71 34.01
CA PRO A 137 -10.17 -3.37 33.54
C PRO A 137 -11.16 -4.54 33.62
N ASN A 138 -10.65 -5.77 33.43
CA ASN A 138 -11.40 -7.03 33.54
C ASN A 138 -10.65 -7.99 34.50
N PRO A 139 -10.75 -7.80 35.82
CA PRO A 139 -10.02 -8.62 36.78
C PRO A 139 -10.61 -10.05 36.82
N GLU A 140 -9.75 -11.06 36.92
CA GLU A 140 -10.23 -12.44 37.03
C GLU A 140 -11.10 -12.60 38.28
N SER A 141 -12.31 -13.15 38.13
CA SER A 141 -13.20 -13.43 39.28
C SER A 141 -12.60 -14.34 40.35
N ARG A 142 -11.58 -15.15 39.98
CA ARG A 142 -10.85 -16.06 40.89
C ARG A 142 -9.65 -15.39 41.57
N ASP A 143 -9.21 -14.24 41.09
CA ASP A 143 -8.14 -13.45 41.70
C ASP A 143 -8.47 -11.95 41.68
N PRO A 144 -9.48 -11.52 42.45
CA PRO A 144 -9.94 -10.12 42.50
C PRO A 144 -8.90 -9.15 43.07
N ASN A 145 -7.77 -9.67 43.58
CA ASN A 145 -6.66 -8.88 44.10
C ASN A 145 -5.48 -8.80 43.12
N SER A 146 -5.61 -9.31 41.89
CA SER A 146 -4.57 -9.16 40.87
C SER A 146 -4.39 -7.66 40.56
N VAL A 147 -3.22 -7.13 40.93
CA VAL A 147 -2.88 -5.71 40.78
C VAL A 147 -1.71 -5.58 39.81
N GLU A 148 -1.88 -4.79 38.75
CA GLU A 148 -0.97 -4.82 37.59
C GLU A 148 0.37 -4.07 37.83
N ARG A 149 0.50 -3.38 38.98
CA ARG A 149 1.61 -2.48 39.30
C ARG A 149 2.61 -2.99 40.37
N VAL A 150 2.68 -4.31 40.58
CA VAL A 150 3.61 -4.94 41.54
C VAL A 150 4.90 -5.49 40.92
N GLY A 151 5.14 -5.24 39.62
CA GLY A 151 6.37 -5.61 38.93
C GLY A 151 6.38 -7.02 38.30
N THR A 152 5.25 -7.73 38.28
CA THR A 152 5.10 -9.02 37.60
C THR A 152 3.79 -9.06 36.80
N ALA A 153 3.84 -9.50 35.54
CA ALA A 153 2.65 -9.66 34.71
C ALA A 153 1.84 -10.92 35.09
N ASN A 154 0.51 -10.80 35.16
CA ASN A 154 -0.39 -11.93 35.37
C ASN A 154 -0.62 -12.67 34.03
N LEU A 155 0.00 -13.84 33.86
CA LEU A 155 -0.12 -14.63 32.63
C LEU A 155 -1.53 -15.18 32.34
N ARG A 156 -2.47 -15.05 33.28
CA ARG A 156 -3.88 -15.41 33.07
C ARG A 156 -4.74 -14.25 32.60
N GLY A 157 -4.28 -13.01 32.78
CA GLY A 157 -4.96 -11.81 32.33
C GLY A 157 -4.85 -11.65 30.81
N VAL A 158 -5.72 -12.35 30.07
CA VAL A 158 -5.68 -12.36 28.59
C VAL A 158 -5.79 -10.95 28.02
N ASP A 159 -6.64 -10.08 28.58
CA ASP A 159 -6.77 -8.69 28.11
C ASP A 159 -5.48 -7.90 28.30
N ALA A 160 -4.85 -7.99 29.47
CA ALA A 160 -3.58 -7.31 29.78
C ALA A 160 -2.43 -7.82 28.92
N LEU A 161 -2.34 -9.14 28.68
CA LEU A 161 -1.34 -9.72 27.80
C LEU A 161 -1.53 -9.31 26.34
N ASP A 162 -2.78 -9.19 25.88
CA ASP A 162 -3.11 -8.75 24.52
C ASP A 162 -2.91 -7.23 24.34
N ARG A 163 -2.64 -6.47 25.42
CA ARG A 163 -2.27 -5.03 25.40
C ARG A 163 -0.76 -4.80 25.50
N LEU A 164 0.02 -5.82 25.84
CA LEU A 164 1.45 -5.74 26.14
C LEU A 164 2.23 -5.10 24.98
N ASP A 165 3.18 -4.23 25.30
CA ASP A 165 4.02 -3.49 24.34
C ASP A 165 3.20 -2.66 23.31
N GLY A 166 1.93 -2.38 23.62
CA GLY A 166 1.01 -1.61 22.79
C GLY A 166 0.65 -0.23 23.36
N PRO A 167 -0.20 0.53 22.66
CA PRO A 167 -0.63 1.86 23.09
C PRO A 167 -1.33 1.87 24.46
N PHE A 168 -2.08 0.81 24.75
CA PHE A 168 -2.89 0.69 25.96
C PHE A 168 -2.31 -0.33 26.95
N ASP A 169 -1.00 -0.51 26.94
CA ASP A 169 -0.31 -1.43 27.85
C ASP A 169 -0.48 -0.98 29.32
N VAL A 170 -0.97 -1.91 30.14
CA VAL A 170 -1.22 -1.73 31.57
C VAL A 170 -0.18 -2.45 32.45
N THR A 171 0.75 -3.18 31.84
CA THR A 171 1.73 -3.98 32.55
C THR A 171 2.90 -3.14 33.08
N SER A 172 3.56 -3.67 34.13
CA SER A 172 4.74 -3.03 34.72
C SER A 172 6.02 -3.36 33.95
N HIS A 173 6.82 -2.33 33.68
CA HIS A 173 8.09 -2.42 32.95
C HIS A 173 9.30 -2.01 33.80
N THR A 174 10.48 -2.48 33.40
CA THR A 174 11.74 -1.98 33.95
C THR A 174 12.19 -0.72 33.22
N VAL A 175 13.09 0.05 33.84
CA VAL A 175 13.58 1.31 33.26
C VAL A 175 14.40 1.05 32.00
N ASP A 176 14.02 1.71 30.90
CA ASP A 176 14.74 1.75 29.64
C ASP A 176 15.49 3.08 29.48
N VAL A 177 16.82 2.99 29.41
CA VAL A 177 17.74 4.13 29.33
C VAL A 177 18.09 4.53 27.90
N ARG A 178 17.66 3.77 26.87
CA ARG A 178 17.88 4.12 25.45
C ARG A 178 17.11 5.39 25.07
N PRO A 179 17.51 6.15 24.04
CA PRO A 179 16.66 7.20 23.48
C PRO A 179 15.29 6.65 23.06
N ILE A 180 14.22 7.43 23.25
CA ILE A 180 12.89 7.00 22.82
C ILE A 180 12.83 6.89 21.30
N SER A 181 12.39 5.73 20.81
CA SER A 181 12.24 5.44 19.39
C SER A 181 10.87 4.83 19.11
N HIS A 182 10.64 4.46 17.85
CA HIS A 182 9.39 3.83 17.44
C HIS A 182 9.15 2.46 18.08
N THR A 183 10.19 1.73 18.49
CA THR A 183 10.07 0.32 18.93
C THR A 183 10.76 0.03 20.26
N GLU A 184 11.56 0.97 20.78
CA GLU A 184 12.34 0.77 21.99
C GLU A 184 12.57 2.09 22.72
N GLY A 185 13.11 2.03 23.93
CA GLY A 185 13.44 3.23 24.68
C GLY A 185 12.22 3.90 25.29
N TRP A 186 11.10 3.21 25.51
CA TRP A 186 9.85 3.84 25.97
C TRP A 186 9.84 4.10 27.48
N HIS A 187 10.12 3.08 28.27
CA HIS A 187 9.79 3.05 29.70
C HIS A 187 10.78 3.83 30.58
N ASN A 188 10.55 5.13 30.82
CA ASN A 188 11.39 5.94 31.71
C ASN A 188 10.60 7.08 32.37
N ILE A 189 11.13 7.62 33.48
CA ILE A 189 10.52 8.70 34.27
C ILE A 189 10.27 9.95 33.43
N ARG A 190 11.18 10.27 32.51
CA ARG A 190 11.10 11.49 31.69
C ARG A 190 10.29 11.33 30.41
N LYS A 191 9.83 10.13 30.07
CA LYS A 191 9.34 9.85 28.71
C LYS A 191 7.83 9.84 28.64
N VAL A 192 7.32 10.52 27.61
CA VAL A 192 5.92 10.52 27.22
C VAL A 192 5.83 9.99 25.79
N GLY A 193 5.11 8.89 25.60
CA GLY A 193 4.84 8.32 24.29
C GLY A 193 3.56 8.88 23.70
N PHE A 194 3.58 9.23 22.42
CA PHE A 194 2.41 9.59 21.65
C PHE A 194 2.21 8.52 20.59
N PHE A 195 1.24 7.63 20.82
CA PHE A 195 0.83 6.63 19.85
C PHE A 195 -0.11 7.30 18.84
N LEU A 196 0.24 7.24 17.55
CA LEU A 196 -0.42 8.00 16.48
C LEU A 196 -0.91 7.04 15.39
N TRP A 197 -2.21 7.08 15.10
CA TRP A 197 -2.84 6.26 14.07
C TRP A 197 -2.86 7.01 12.74
N ARG A 198 -1.98 6.61 11.83
CA ARG A 198 -1.93 7.17 10.46
C ARG A 198 -3.00 6.58 9.53
N LEU A 199 -3.52 5.40 9.89
CA LEU A 199 -4.65 4.77 9.20
C LEU A 199 -5.96 5.40 9.64
N ARG A 200 -6.94 5.39 8.73
CA ARG A 200 -8.30 5.86 8.94
C ARG A 200 -9.28 4.69 8.78
N PRO A 201 -10.40 4.71 9.52
CA PRO A 201 -11.46 3.75 9.32
C PRO A 201 -12.34 4.19 8.15
N TYR A 202 -12.79 3.24 7.35
CA TYR A 202 -13.66 3.44 6.21
C TYR A 202 -14.91 2.56 6.36
N PRO A 203 -16.08 3.15 6.70
CA PRO A 203 -17.28 2.40 7.03
C PRO A 203 -17.94 1.84 5.78
N LEU A 204 -18.23 0.55 5.79
CA LEU A 204 -19.02 -0.14 4.79
C LEU A 204 -20.33 -0.57 5.41
N ALA A 205 -21.44 -0.29 4.73
CA ALA A 205 -22.77 -0.60 5.21
C ALA A 205 -23.47 -1.57 4.25
N ASN A 206 -24.09 -2.60 4.82
CA ASN A 206 -24.93 -3.59 4.11
C ASN A 206 -24.24 -4.20 2.87
N VAL A 207 -22.96 -4.53 2.98
CA VAL A 207 -22.23 -5.22 1.92
C VAL A 207 -22.56 -6.71 1.90
N SER A 208 -22.27 -7.38 0.78
CA SER A 208 -22.38 -8.84 0.64
C SER A 208 -21.04 -9.50 0.99
N PRO A 209 -20.88 -10.11 2.18
CA PRO A 209 -19.65 -10.78 2.58
C PRO A 209 -19.31 -11.93 1.62
N ARG A 210 -18.02 -12.20 1.38
CA ARG A 210 -17.61 -13.30 0.50
C ARG A 210 -17.75 -14.63 1.24
N GLN A 211 -18.55 -15.54 0.70
CA GLN A 211 -18.63 -16.91 1.23
C GLN A 211 -17.30 -17.64 1.02
N ALA A 212 -16.85 -18.37 2.04
CA ALA A 212 -15.62 -19.15 1.98
C ALA A 212 -15.78 -20.38 1.07
N ALA A 213 -14.67 -20.84 0.50
CA ALA A 213 -14.62 -21.99 -0.37
C ALA A 213 -14.88 -23.30 0.38
N LYS A 214 -15.31 -24.33 -0.35
CA LYS A 214 -15.51 -25.66 0.22
C LYS A 214 -14.18 -26.22 0.78
N PRO A 215 -14.20 -26.90 1.95
CA PRO A 215 -15.37 -27.40 2.68
C PRO A 215 -15.96 -26.43 3.72
N HIS A 216 -15.60 -25.14 3.69
CA HIS A 216 -15.99 -24.14 4.69
C HIS A 216 -17.13 -23.23 4.22
N ASP A 217 -18.04 -23.73 3.38
CA ASP A 217 -19.16 -22.95 2.81
C ASP A 217 -20.21 -22.48 3.85
N TYR A 218 -20.06 -22.85 5.12
CA TYR A 218 -20.76 -22.27 6.27
C TYR A 218 -20.10 -20.99 6.84
N GLY A 219 -18.93 -20.61 6.33
CA GLY A 219 -18.14 -19.47 6.73
C GLY A 219 -18.14 -18.34 5.69
N TYR A 220 -17.87 -17.12 6.15
CA TYR A 220 -17.79 -15.94 5.31
C TYR A 220 -16.62 -15.05 5.74
N HIS A 221 -16.03 -14.36 4.77
CA HIS A 221 -15.14 -13.23 4.98
C HIS A 221 -15.96 -11.94 4.92
N PHE A 222 -15.74 -11.03 5.87
CA PHE A 222 -16.31 -9.68 5.80
C PHE A 222 -15.84 -8.94 4.54
N SER A 223 -14.56 -9.11 4.18
CA SER A 223 -14.04 -8.60 2.91
C SER A 223 -14.80 -9.19 1.72
N THR A 224 -15.31 -8.32 0.84
CA THR A 224 -15.95 -8.71 -0.42
C THR A 224 -14.99 -9.41 -1.38
N LEU A 225 -13.68 -9.28 -1.18
CA LEU A 225 -12.63 -9.95 -1.95
C LEU A 225 -12.26 -11.33 -1.40
N GLY A 226 -12.81 -11.76 -0.25
CA GLY A 226 -12.50 -13.07 0.33
C GLY A 226 -11.12 -13.19 0.98
N ASN A 227 -10.37 -12.11 1.14
CA ASN A 227 -9.08 -12.13 1.84
C ASN A 227 -9.24 -11.99 3.36
N PRO A 228 -8.24 -12.37 4.18
CA PRO A 228 -8.18 -11.98 5.58
C PRO A 228 -7.98 -10.47 5.68
N ALA A 229 -8.80 -9.80 6.47
CA ALA A 229 -8.69 -8.36 6.71
C ALA A 229 -9.17 -8.04 8.13
N PRO A 230 -8.38 -7.35 8.97
CA PRO A 230 -8.82 -6.97 10.30
C PRO A 230 -9.99 -5.98 10.23
N LEU A 231 -10.95 -6.14 11.15
CA LEU A 231 -12.05 -5.20 11.34
C LEU A 231 -11.57 -4.02 12.18
N PHE A 232 -11.91 -2.80 11.78
CA PHE A 232 -11.48 -1.57 12.43
C PHE A 232 -12.55 -1.03 13.37
N THR A 233 -12.10 -0.25 14.35
CA THR A 233 -12.97 0.48 15.27
C THR A 233 -13.50 1.74 14.58
N ASP A 234 -14.82 1.94 14.61
CA ASP A 234 -15.43 3.25 14.38
C ASP A 234 -15.28 4.11 15.66
N PRO A 235 -14.44 5.15 15.65
CA PRO A 235 -14.09 5.87 16.86
C PRO A 235 -15.28 6.64 17.46
N GLN A 236 -15.60 6.32 18.71
CA GLN A 236 -16.60 7.07 19.48
C GLN A 236 -16.01 8.40 19.95
N ARG A 237 -16.84 9.44 19.95
CA ARG A 237 -16.45 10.74 20.50
C ARG A 237 -16.24 10.65 22.01
N GLU A 238 -15.10 11.13 22.49
CA GLU A 238 -14.84 11.29 23.91
C GLU A 238 -15.87 12.23 24.55
N ALA A 239 -16.54 11.75 25.59
CA ALA A 239 -17.53 12.53 26.35
C ALA A 239 -16.90 13.34 27.50
N ASP A 240 -15.70 12.96 27.94
CA ASP A 240 -14.98 13.58 29.06
C ASP A 240 -13.70 14.27 28.57
N GLU A 241 -13.69 15.60 28.62
CA GLU A 241 -12.55 16.45 28.23
C GLU A 241 -11.33 16.34 29.16
N THR A 242 -11.47 15.61 30.28
CA THR A 242 -10.40 15.34 31.24
C THR A 242 -9.86 13.90 31.17
N GLY A 243 -10.51 13.04 30.39
CA GLY A 243 -10.09 11.66 30.17
C GLY A 243 -9.05 11.51 29.06
N LEU A 244 -8.41 10.34 29.00
CA LEU A 244 -7.56 9.93 27.88
C LEU A 244 -8.37 9.08 26.90
N ALA A 245 -7.93 9.05 25.64
CA ALA A 245 -8.43 8.11 24.66
C ALA A 245 -8.38 6.67 25.18
N ARG A 246 -9.43 5.90 24.88
CA ARG A 246 -9.49 4.44 25.06
C ARG A 246 -9.48 3.80 23.68
N GLU A 247 -9.39 2.47 23.61
CA GLU A 247 -9.43 1.74 22.33
C GLU A 247 -10.61 2.13 21.44
N VAL A 248 -11.80 2.34 22.04
CA VAL A 248 -13.02 2.73 21.32
C VAL A 248 -12.98 4.16 20.76
N HIS A 249 -12.00 4.99 21.13
CA HIS A 249 -11.86 6.37 20.69
C HIS A 249 -10.83 6.55 19.57
N VAL A 250 -10.12 5.47 19.16
CA VAL A 250 -9.04 5.54 18.16
C VAL A 250 -9.29 4.60 16.98
N PRO A 251 -8.87 4.98 15.75
CA PRO A 251 -9.12 4.20 14.55
C PRO A 251 -8.09 3.07 14.38
N GLY A 252 -8.19 2.03 15.21
CA GLY A 252 -7.33 0.85 15.16
C GLY A 252 -8.08 -0.45 14.85
N PRO A 253 -7.37 -1.52 14.44
CA PRO A 253 -7.91 -2.87 14.41
C PRO A 253 -8.52 -3.24 15.77
N ILE A 254 -9.71 -3.84 15.75
CA ILE A 254 -10.37 -4.31 16.97
C ILE A 254 -9.57 -5.50 17.52
N ARG A 255 -9.10 -5.39 18.76
CA ARG A 255 -8.39 -6.50 19.41
C ARG A 255 -9.35 -7.63 19.77
N PRO A 256 -8.95 -8.91 19.61
CA PRO A 256 -9.79 -10.04 19.98
C PRO A 256 -10.22 -10.03 21.46
N ALA A 257 -9.32 -9.67 22.39
CA ALA A 257 -9.68 -9.61 23.81
C ALA A 257 -10.71 -8.51 24.08
N ALA A 258 -10.56 -7.33 23.47
CA ALA A 258 -11.52 -6.23 23.62
C ALA A 258 -12.92 -6.64 23.13
N PHE A 259 -13.00 -7.28 21.95
CA PHE A 259 -14.27 -7.79 21.43
C PHE A 259 -14.86 -8.93 22.26
N TYR A 260 -14.02 -9.80 22.85
CA TYR A 260 -14.49 -10.89 23.71
C TYR A 260 -15.10 -10.40 25.03
N PHE A 261 -14.46 -9.42 25.68
CA PHE A 261 -14.89 -8.93 27.00
C PHE A 261 -15.96 -7.84 26.95
N GLY A 262 -15.97 -7.00 25.91
CA GLY A 262 -16.93 -5.91 25.74
C GLY A 262 -17.48 -5.82 24.30
N PRO A 263 -18.13 -6.88 23.78
CA PRO A 263 -18.62 -6.90 22.41
C PRO A 263 -19.65 -5.78 22.12
N GLU A 264 -20.37 -5.27 23.12
CA GLU A 264 -21.33 -4.16 23.02
C GLU A 264 -20.74 -2.82 22.60
N ASP A 265 -19.43 -2.63 22.81
CA ASP A 265 -18.72 -1.41 22.39
C ASP A 265 -18.47 -1.38 20.87
N TYR A 266 -18.48 -2.56 20.24
CA TYR A 266 -18.07 -2.75 18.84
C TYR A 266 -19.16 -3.31 17.95
N TYR A 267 -20.18 -4.00 18.51
CA TYR A 267 -21.22 -4.67 17.72
C TYR A 267 -22.59 -4.02 17.88
N GLY A 268 -23.24 -3.71 16.76
CA GLY A 268 -24.54 -3.05 16.72
C GLY A 268 -24.75 -2.30 15.40
N SER A 269 -25.98 -1.87 15.13
CA SER A 269 -26.31 -1.14 13.89
C SER A 269 -25.64 0.24 13.78
N ASP A 270 -25.20 0.79 14.91
CA ASP A 270 -24.54 2.07 15.08
C ASP A 270 -23.11 1.91 15.64
N ARG A 271 -22.51 0.73 15.45
CA ARG A 271 -21.17 0.37 15.93
C ARG A 271 -20.31 -0.14 14.78
N SER A 272 -19.04 -0.46 15.10
CA SER A 272 -18.01 -0.92 14.16
C SER A 272 -18.34 -2.19 13.38
N VAL A 273 -19.22 -3.07 13.89
CA VAL A 273 -19.58 -4.34 13.25
C VAL A 273 -21.08 -4.62 13.40
N HIS A 274 -21.73 -4.99 12.31
CA HIS A 274 -23.13 -5.41 12.29
C HIS A 274 -23.35 -6.56 11.29
N ILE A 275 -24.18 -7.54 11.64
CA ILE A 275 -24.52 -8.67 10.76
C ILE A 275 -26.03 -8.79 10.66
N VAL A 276 -26.52 -8.93 9.42
CA VAL A 276 -27.92 -9.23 9.11
C VAL A 276 -27.96 -10.57 8.39
N LYS A 277 -28.80 -11.48 8.87
CA LYS A 277 -29.00 -12.83 8.35
C LYS A 277 -30.44 -12.97 7.86
N ASP A 278 -30.62 -13.29 6.58
CA ASP A 278 -31.94 -13.46 5.95
C ASP A 278 -32.90 -12.28 6.23
N GLY A 279 -32.37 -11.05 6.14
CA GLY A 279 -33.09 -9.81 6.44
C GLY A 279 -33.31 -9.49 7.93
N ASN A 280 -32.85 -10.34 8.85
CA ASN A 280 -32.99 -10.14 10.29
C ASN A 280 -31.64 -9.79 10.94
N PRO A 281 -31.54 -8.68 11.70
CA PRO A 281 -30.35 -8.37 12.48
C PRO A 281 -30.00 -9.49 13.46
N VAL A 282 -28.74 -9.94 13.46
CA VAL A 282 -28.26 -10.90 14.46
C VAL A 282 -28.08 -10.16 15.79
N PRO A 283 -28.71 -10.61 16.89
CA PRO A 283 -28.58 -9.92 18.17
C PRO A 283 -27.19 -10.18 18.78
N ILE A 284 -26.68 -9.20 19.53
CA ILE A 284 -25.37 -9.29 20.20
C ILE A 284 -25.23 -10.53 21.09
N THR A 285 -26.34 -10.98 21.70
CA THR A 285 -26.36 -12.18 22.54
C THR A 285 -26.00 -13.46 21.78
N ASP A 286 -26.18 -13.47 20.46
CA ASP A 286 -25.90 -14.63 19.60
C ASP A 286 -24.52 -14.55 18.97
N VAL A 287 -23.82 -13.43 19.11
CA VAL A 287 -22.46 -13.24 18.60
C VAL A 287 -21.43 -13.68 19.63
N ILE A 288 -20.42 -14.42 19.19
CA ILE A 288 -19.27 -14.79 20.03
C ILE A 288 -17.95 -14.46 19.34
N CYS A 289 -17.00 -13.92 20.08
CA CYS A 289 -15.61 -13.81 19.61
C CYS A 289 -14.99 -15.21 19.54
N LYS A 290 -14.43 -15.58 18.38
CA LYS A 290 -13.78 -16.88 18.19
C LYS A 290 -12.65 -16.75 17.16
N ASP A 291 -11.57 -17.50 17.37
CA ASP A 291 -10.51 -17.66 16.38
C ASP A 291 -10.98 -18.59 15.25
N LEU A 292 -11.04 -18.06 14.02
CA LEU A 292 -11.53 -18.77 12.84
C LEU A 292 -10.40 -19.08 11.85
N ARG A 293 -9.15 -19.17 12.30
CA ARG A 293 -8.04 -19.67 11.48
C ARG A 293 -8.30 -21.05 10.90
N SER A 294 -8.91 -21.93 11.69
CA SER A 294 -9.25 -23.30 11.32
C SER A 294 -10.71 -23.48 10.89
N TRP A 295 -11.48 -22.38 10.76
CA TRP A 295 -12.91 -22.41 10.43
C TRP A 295 -13.76 -23.27 11.38
N ASP A 296 -13.37 -23.41 12.64
CA ASP A 296 -14.15 -24.17 13.62
C ASP A 296 -15.55 -23.56 13.78
N GLN A 297 -16.60 -24.35 13.58
CA GLN A 297 -17.98 -23.88 13.71
C GLN A 297 -18.33 -23.51 15.17
N PRO A 298 -19.17 -22.49 15.39
CA PRO A 298 -19.69 -22.16 16.71
C PRO A 298 -20.75 -23.18 17.19
N PRO A 299 -21.09 -23.17 18.49
CA PRO A 299 -22.25 -23.89 19.01
C PRO A 299 -23.57 -23.44 18.36
N ALA A 300 -24.58 -24.31 18.35
CA ALA A 300 -25.90 -24.01 17.82
C ALA A 300 -26.49 -22.71 18.42
N GLY A 301 -27.09 -21.88 17.56
CA GLY A 301 -27.66 -20.58 17.95
C GLY A 301 -26.62 -19.48 18.19
N LYS A 302 -25.34 -19.70 17.88
CA LYS A 302 -24.28 -18.69 17.94
C LYS A 302 -23.68 -18.43 16.57
N VAL A 303 -23.26 -17.19 16.32
CA VAL A 303 -22.46 -16.78 15.16
C VAL A 303 -21.07 -16.42 15.67
N ALA A 304 -20.04 -17.12 15.18
CA ALA A 304 -18.66 -16.81 15.51
C ALA A 304 -18.17 -15.64 14.67
N VAL A 305 -17.44 -14.72 15.30
CA VAL A 305 -16.77 -13.58 14.63
C VAL A 305 -15.30 -13.56 15.05
N ASP A 306 -14.41 -13.53 14.06
CA ASP A 306 -12.98 -13.29 14.19
C ASP A 306 -12.65 -11.88 13.68
N VAL A 307 -12.49 -10.94 14.60
CA VAL A 307 -12.20 -9.53 14.28
C VAL A 307 -10.82 -9.31 13.68
N ARG A 308 -9.88 -10.23 13.90
CA ARG A 308 -8.49 -10.10 13.41
C ARG A 308 -8.36 -10.55 11.97
N LEU A 309 -9.05 -11.64 11.61
CA LEU A 309 -9.08 -12.14 10.23
C LEU A 309 -10.25 -11.58 9.41
N GLY A 310 -11.22 -10.94 10.05
CA GLY A 310 -12.45 -10.51 9.39
C GLY A 310 -13.23 -11.69 8.85
N ARG A 311 -13.44 -12.72 9.68
CA ARG A 311 -14.21 -13.92 9.34
C ARG A 311 -15.44 -14.04 10.23
N LEU A 312 -16.50 -14.65 9.72
CA LEU A 312 -17.62 -15.13 10.50
C LEU A 312 -18.01 -16.55 10.11
N ALA A 313 -18.60 -17.31 11.01
CA ALA A 313 -19.05 -18.67 10.75
C ALA A 313 -20.38 -18.96 11.43
N PHE A 314 -21.23 -19.73 10.72
CA PHE A 314 -22.50 -20.23 11.23
C PHE A 314 -22.35 -21.65 11.79
N PRO A 315 -23.22 -22.05 12.74
CA PRO A 315 -23.15 -23.35 13.38
C PRO A 315 -23.52 -24.48 12.40
N GLU A 316 -23.17 -25.71 12.76
CA GLU A 316 -23.47 -26.89 11.94
C GLU A 316 -24.98 -27.00 11.61
N GLY A 317 -25.29 -27.24 10.34
CA GLY A 317 -26.67 -27.34 9.84
C GLY A 317 -27.36 -26.00 9.54
N GLU A 318 -26.69 -24.87 9.78
CA GLU A 318 -27.22 -23.54 9.46
C GLU A 318 -26.59 -22.97 8.18
N SER A 319 -27.40 -22.72 7.17
CA SER A 319 -26.98 -22.14 5.89
C SER A 319 -27.93 -21.01 5.50
N PRO A 320 -27.60 -19.75 5.84
CA PRO A 320 -28.43 -18.60 5.45
C PRO A 320 -28.50 -18.44 3.94
N ALA A 321 -29.64 -17.95 3.45
CA ALA A 321 -29.82 -17.63 2.04
C ALA A 321 -29.17 -16.29 1.68
N GLU A 322 -29.19 -15.33 2.60
CA GLU A 322 -28.56 -14.03 2.45
C GLU A 322 -27.84 -13.61 3.74
N VAL A 323 -26.62 -13.11 3.59
CA VAL A 323 -25.85 -12.50 4.67
C VAL A 323 -25.44 -11.11 4.22
N GLN A 324 -25.68 -10.12 5.07
CA GLN A 324 -25.16 -8.76 4.91
C GLN A 324 -24.33 -8.40 6.12
N ALA A 325 -23.27 -7.62 5.91
CA ALA A 325 -22.46 -7.09 6.99
C ALA A 325 -22.25 -5.59 6.84
N SER A 326 -22.12 -4.90 7.97
CA SER A 326 -21.56 -3.56 8.03
C SER A 326 -20.31 -3.61 8.90
N TYR A 327 -19.22 -3.02 8.42
CA TYR A 327 -17.95 -3.01 9.14
C TYR A 327 -17.02 -1.91 8.64
N ASP A 328 -16.04 -1.54 9.45
CA ASP A 328 -14.95 -0.64 9.05
C ASP A 328 -13.71 -1.40 8.63
N TYR A 329 -13.08 -0.96 7.53
CA TYR A 329 -11.72 -1.37 7.17
C TYR A 329 -10.75 -0.19 7.33
N GLY A 330 -9.48 -0.49 7.56
CA GLY A 330 -8.44 0.53 7.68
C GLY A 330 -7.75 0.81 6.35
N PHE A 331 -7.49 2.09 6.05
CA PHE A 331 -6.61 2.47 4.95
C PHE A 331 -5.95 3.84 5.15
N SER A 332 -4.96 4.18 4.32
CA SER A 332 -4.13 5.37 4.53
C SER A 332 -4.75 6.68 4.03
N ALA A 333 -5.57 6.63 2.97
CA ALA A 333 -6.12 7.83 2.35
C ALA A 333 -7.37 7.54 1.52
N ASP A 334 -8.01 8.62 1.09
CA ASP A 334 -9.18 8.65 0.21
C ASP A 334 -8.76 8.34 -1.24
N ILE A 335 -8.30 7.10 -1.47
CA ILE A 335 -7.81 6.56 -2.74
C ILE A 335 -8.40 5.16 -2.98
N GLY A 336 -8.65 4.81 -4.25
CA GLY A 336 -9.31 3.56 -4.64
C GLY A 336 -10.83 3.61 -4.50
N GLY A 337 -11.52 2.49 -4.68
CA GLY A 337 -12.99 2.37 -4.62
C GLY A 337 -13.65 2.63 -3.26
N GLY A 338 -13.03 3.34 -2.31
CA GLY A 338 -13.48 3.42 -0.92
C GLY A 338 -14.77 4.24 -0.67
N PRO A 339 -15.44 4.03 0.48
CA PRO A 339 -16.69 4.68 0.89
C PRO A 339 -16.46 6.08 1.49
N TYR A 340 -15.78 6.97 0.75
CA TYR A 340 -15.48 8.34 1.18
C TYR A 340 -16.09 9.39 0.24
N ASP A 341 -15.96 10.66 0.62
CA ASP A 341 -16.53 11.78 -0.14
C ASP A 341 -15.70 12.08 -1.39
N ARG A 342 -16.28 11.84 -2.57
CA ARG A 342 -15.63 12.00 -3.88
C ARG A 342 -16.09 13.25 -4.64
N ARG A 343 -16.92 14.09 -4.01
CA ARG A 343 -17.40 15.33 -4.64
C ARG A 343 -16.24 16.31 -4.85
N ARG A 344 -16.21 16.96 -6.02
CA ARG A 344 -15.19 17.94 -6.36
C ARG A 344 -15.39 19.19 -5.51
N ARG A 345 -14.28 19.75 -5.02
CA ARG A 345 -14.32 21.02 -4.29
C ARG A 345 -14.41 22.18 -5.29
N PRO A 346 -15.39 23.09 -5.20
CA PRO A 346 -15.66 24.12 -6.20
C PRO A 346 -14.52 25.10 -6.52
N SER A 347 -13.47 25.18 -5.68
CA SER A 347 -12.46 26.25 -5.73
C SER A 347 -11.08 25.82 -6.24
N LEU A 348 -10.88 24.57 -6.67
CA LEU A 348 -9.54 24.01 -6.94
C LEU A 348 -9.34 23.35 -8.31
N THR A 349 -10.38 23.24 -9.16
CA THR A 349 -10.30 22.48 -10.41
C THR A 349 -10.75 23.30 -11.62
N ASP A 350 -9.85 23.54 -12.58
CA ASP A 350 -10.15 24.04 -13.94
C ASP A 350 -10.77 22.96 -14.85
N ASP A 351 -11.31 21.89 -14.28
CA ASP A 351 -11.92 20.80 -15.05
C ASP A 351 -13.33 21.24 -15.52
N PRO A 352 -13.55 21.38 -16.84
CA PRO A 352 -14.83 21.85 -17.39
C PRO A 352 -15.95 20.81 -17.30
N ARG A 353 -15.66 19.57 -16.89
CA ARG A 353 -16.65 18.47 -16.80
C ARG A 353 -17.55 18.66 -15.58
N PRO A 354 -18.85 18.34 -15.68
CA PRO A 354 -19.76 18.38 -14.54
C PRO A 354 -19.33 17.40 -13.45
N ASP A 355 -19.55 17.77 -12.19
CA ASP A 355 -19.36 16.87 -11.04
C ASP A 355 -20.57 15.93 -10.92
N THR A 356 -20.52 14.80 -11.62
CA THR A 356 -21.60 13.79 -11.62
C THR A 356 -21.77 13.09 -10.27
N VAL A 357 -20.79 13.17 -9.37
CA VAL A 357 -20.89 12.64 -8.01
C VAL A 357 -21.69 13.60 -7.12
N ALA A 358 -21.54 14.91 -7.32
CA ALA A 358 -22.38 15.91 -6.66
C ALA A 358 -23.79 15.98 -7.24
N ASP A 359 -23.93 15.82 -8.56
CA ASP A 359 -25.20 15.84 -9.28
C ASP A 359 -25.26 14.74 -10.36
N ALA A 360 -25.92 13.63 -10.04
CA ALA A 360 -26.08 12.49 -10.94
C ALA A 360 -26.98 12.78 -12.16
N GLU A 361 -27.65 13.93 -12.19
CA GLU A 361 -28.51 14.40 -13.29
C GLU A 361 -27.80 15.45 -14.17
N ALA A 362 -26.49 15.66 -13.98
CA ALA A 362 -25.72 16.64 -14.73
C ALA A 362 -25.47 16.28 -16.22
N LEU A 363 -25.86 15.08 -16.65
CA LEU A 363 -25.84 14.63 -18.05
C LEU A 363 -27.27 14.47 -18.60
N ASP A 364 -27.42 14.00 -19.84
CA ASP A 364 -28.72 13.92 -20.52
C ASP A 364 -29.65 12.84 -19.92
N ALA A 365 -29.08 11.82 -19.24
CA ALA A 365 -29.84 10.77 -18.56
C ALA A 365 -29.12 10.25 -17.29
N SER A 366 -29.91 9.71 -16.34
CA SER A 366 -29.42 9.08 -15.12
C SER A 366 -30.17 7.77 -14.87
N ILE A 367 -29.45 6.66 -14.73
CA ILE A 367 -29.99 5.32 -14.46
C ILE A 367 -29.47 4.86 -13.10
N ARG A 368 -30.36 4.42 -12.20
CA ARG A 368 -30.01 4.06 -10.82
C ARG A 368 -30.08 2.54 -10.61
N VAL A 369 -28.93 1.92 -10.37
CA VAL A 369 -28.82 0.49 -10.04
C VAL A 369 -29.03 0.30 -8.54
N SER A 370 -29.94 -0.61 -8.16
CA SER A 370 -30.26 -0.89 -6.75
C SER A 370 -30.63 -2.36 -6.57
N SER A 371 -31.07 -2.77 -5.38
CA SER A 371 -31.59 -4.12 -5.13
C SER A 371 -32.95 -4.42 -5.80
N SER A 372 -33.58 -3.42 -6.42
CA SER A 372 -34.89 -3.55 -7.05
C SER A 372 -34.78 -3.73 -8.58
N SER A 373 -34.84 -2.64 -9.35
CA SER A 373 -34.71 -2.63 -10.81
C SER A 373 -34.22 -1.26 -11.30
N PRO A 374 -33.21 -1.21 -12.19
CA PRO A 374 -32.34 -2.31 -12.59
C PRO A 374 -31.56 -2.90 -11.39
N GLY A 375 -31.60 -4.23 -11.30
CA GLY A 375 -31.01 -5.01 -10.21
C GLY A 375 -29.51 -5.29 -10.39
N THR A 376 -29.04 -5.20 -11.64
CA THR A 376 -27.65 -5.43 -12.05
C THR A 376 -27.16 -4.30 -12.97
N ILE A 377 -25.84 -4.20 -13.15
CA ILE A 377 -25.23 -3.21 -14.02
C ILE A 377 -25.53 -3.55 -15.49
N ASN A 378 -25.56 -4.83 -15.87
CA ASN A 378 -25.95 -5.24 -17.23
C ASN A 378 -27.38 -4.83 -17.59
N GLN A 379 -28.33 -4.89 -16.64
CA GLN A 379 -29.69 -4.39 -16.88
C GLN A 379 -29.70 -2.88 -17.16
N ALA A 380 -28.91 -2.11 -16.40
CA ALA A 380 -28.79 -0.66 -16.62
C ALA A 380 -28.11 -0.32 -17.96
N LEU A 381 -27.09 -1.09 -18.36
CA LEU A 381 -26.47 -0.97 -19.68
C LEU A 381 -27.48 -1.25 -20.80
N GLN A 382 -28.31 -2.29 -20.65
CA GLN A 382 -29.37 -2.61 -21.61
C GLN A 382 -30.42 -1.49 -21.69
N GLU A 383 -30.82 -0.91 -20.56
CA GLU A 383 -31.72 0.25 -20.54
C GLU A 383 -31.13 1.48 -21.24
N TRP A 384 -29.85 1.76 -21.01
CA TRP A 384 -29.11 2.83 -21.68
C TRP A 384 -29.03 2.64 -23.20
N GLU A 385 -28.72 1.42 -23.66
CA GLU A 385 -28.69 1.07 -25.08
C GLU A 385 -30.07 1.22 -25.74
N ASN A 386 -31.13 0.76 -25.07
CA ASN A 386 -32.51 0.88 -25.53
C ASN A 386 -32.98 2.34 -25.61
N ALA A 387 -32.43 3.21 -24.76
CA ALA A 387 -32.67 4.66 -24.80
C ALA A 387 -31.89 5.38 -25.91
N ALA A 388 -31.26 4.64 -26.83
CA ALA A 388 -30.41 5.15 -27.90
C ALA A 388 -29.14 5.85 -27.39
N ARG A 389 -28.55 5.36 -26.29
CA ARG A 389 -27.24 5.76 -25.76
C ARG A 389 -27.11 7.27 -25.50
N PRO A 390 -28.01 7.91 -24.72
CA PRO A 390 -27.83 9.31 -24.32
C PRO A 390 -26.54 9.47 -23.51
N ARG A 391 -26.03 10.70 -23.38
CA ARG A 391 -24.93 10.97 -22.43
C ARG A 391 -25.46 10.69 -21.03
N ALA A 392 -24.93 9.68 -20.35
CA ALA A 392 -25.61 9.11 -19.19
C ALA A 392 -24.69 8.83 -18.01
N VAL A 393 -25.28 8.93 -16.82
CA VAL A 393 -24.72 8.39 -15.57
C VAL A 393 -25.48 7.12 -15.21
N ILE A 394 -24.77 5.99 -15.13
CA ILE A 394 -25.24 4.78 -14.44
C ILE A 394 -24.71 4.85 -13.01
N GLN A 395 -25.59 5.17 -12.06
CA GLN A 395 -25.25 5.30 -10.64
C GLN A 395 -25.65 4.05 -9.86
N ILE A 396 -24.71 3.44 -9.15
CA ILE A 396 -24.95 2.31 -8.25
C ILE A 396 -25.27 2.86 -6.85
N GLU A 397 -26.46 2.54 -6.34
CA GLU A 397 -27.05 3.12 -5.12
C GLU A 397 -26.76 2.32 -3.84
N ASP A 398 -26.00 1.22 -3.93
CA ASP A 398 -25.66 0.34 -2.81
C ASP A 398 -24.18 -0.09 -2.84
N SER A 399 -23.76 -0.93 -1.88
CA SER A 399 -22.40 -1.48 -1.77
C SER A 399 -22.37 -3.01 -1.90
N ARG A 400 -23.33 -3.59 -2.62
CA ARG A 400 -23.41 -5.04 -2.83
C ARG A 400 -22.33 -5.52 -3.81
N THR A 401 -22.18 -6.84 -3.84
CA THR A 401 -21.34 -7.51 -4.82
C THR A 401 -22.16 -7.83 -6.08
N TYR A 402 -21.64 -7.43 -7.23
CA TYR A 402 -22.17 -7.70 -8.57
C TYR A 402 -21.24 -8.71 -9.24
N ASP A 403 -21.67 -9.97 -9.35
CA ASP A 403 -20.95 -11.03 -10.03
C ASP A 403 -21.45 -11.14 -11.48
N GLU A 404 -20.85 -10.37 -12.38
CA GLU A 404 -21.22 -10.29 -13.79
C GLU A 404 -20.09 -9.74 -14.66
N ASP A 405 -19.95 -10.29 -15.88
CA ASP A 405 -19.12 -9.68 -16.91
C ASP A 405 -19.89 -8.53 -17.59
N LEU A 406 -19.22 -7.40 -17.81
CA LEU A 406 -19.79 -6.23 -18.49
C LEU A 406 -19.26 -6.16 -19.93
N THR A 407 -20.15 -5.98 -20.89
CA THR A 407 -19.81 -5.62 -22.27
C THR A 407 -20.43 -4.27 -22.58
N ILE A 408 -19.60 -3.27 -22.85
CA ILE A 408 -20.00 -1.87 -23.06
C ILE A 408 -19.68 -1.52 -24.51
N ASP A 409 -20.72 -1.39 -25.34
CA ASP A 409 -20.58 -1.07 -26.75
C ASP A 409 -20.75 0.43 -27.02
N LEU A 410 -19.62 1.13 -27.21
CA LEU A 410 -19.55 2.58 -27.39
C LEU A 410 -19.41 2.98 -28.86
N HIS A 411 -20.28 3.90 -29.31
CA HIS A 411 -20.24 4.53 -30.62
C HIS A 411 -19.59 5.92 -30.57
N ALA A 412 -19.26 6.47 -31.74
CA ALA A 412 -18.62 7.79 -31.82
C ALA A 412 -19.50 8.88 -31.18
N GLY A 413 -18.94 9.60 -30.20
CA GLY A 413 -19.61 10.67 -29.48
C GLY A 413 -20.34 10.24 -28.20
N ASP A 414 -20.40 8.94 -27.90
CA ASP A 414 -21.03 8.44 -26.68
C ASP A 414 -20.22 8.89 -25.44
N VAL A 415 -20.93 9.29 -24.38
CA VAL A 415 -20.36 9.63 -23.08
C VAL A 415 -21.09 8.85 -22.00
N LEU A 416 -20.39 7.90 -21.39
CA LEU A 416 -20.94 7.04 -20.34
C LEU A 416 -20.12 7.14 -19.06
N VAL A 417 -20.80 7.41 -17.95
CA VAL A 417 -20.22 7.38 -16.60
C VAL A 417 -20.87 6.23 -15.85
N ILE A 418 -20.08 5.26 -15.40
CA ILE A 418 -20.52 4.22 -14.45
C ILE A 418 -19.88 4.58 -13.10
N GLN A 419 -20.71 4.93 -12.13
CA GLN A 419 -20.22 5.40 -10.84
C GLN A 419 -20.94 4.74 -9.67
N ALA A 420 -20.24 4.58 -8.56
CA ALA A 420 -20.88 4.42 -7.26
C ALA A 420 -21.48 5.75 -6.80
N LYS A 421 -22.60 5.72 -6.09
CA LYS A 421 -23.07 6.87 -5.32
C LYS A 421 -22.01 7.29 -4.31
N ASN A 422 -21.95 8.60 -4.01
CA ASN A 422 -20.99 9.13 -3.06
C ASN A 422 -21.01 8.37 -1.71
N ARG A 423 -19.83 8.08 -1.16
CA ARG A 423 -19.64 7.29 0.08
C ARG A 423 -20.08 5.82 0.04
N LEU A 424 -20.37 5.25 -1.13
CA LEU A 424 -20.62 3.82 -1.30
C LEU A 424 -19.48 3.14 -2.06
N ARG A 425 -19.34 1.82 -1.87
CA ARG A 425 -18.37 0.96 -2.54
C ARG A 425 -19.04 -0.32 -3.04
N PRO A 426 -19.61 -0.33 -4.25
CA PRO A 426 -20.01 -1.56 -4.91
C PRO A 426 -18.77 -2.35 -5.35
N THR A 427 -18.86 -3.67 -5.25
CA THR A 427 -17.82 -4.60 -5.70
C THR A 427 -18.30 -5.27 -6.99
N LEU A 428 -17.57 -5.12 -8.08
CA LEU A 428 -17.78 -5.86 -9.32
C LEU A 428 -16.80 -7.03 -9.39
N ILE A 429 -17.31 -8.25 -9.49
CA ILE A 429 -16.54 -9.46 -9.76
C ILE A 429 -16.82 -9.83 -11.22
N GLY A 430 -15.80 -9.71 -12.07
CA GLY A 430 -15.96 -9.94 -13.50
C GLY A 430 -15.07 -9.05 -14.37
N ARG A 431 -15.10 -9.33 -15.67
CA ARG A 431 -14.38 -8.58 -16.71
C ARG A 431 -15.24 -7.43 -17.22
N VAL A 432 -14.63 -6.25 -17.37
CA VAL A 432 -15.22 -5.12 -18.09
C VAL A 432 -14.62 -5.05 -19.49
N THR A 433 -15.47 -5.19 -20.50
CA THR A 433 -15.07 -5.22 -21.91
C THR A 433 -15.65 -4.01 -22.60
N VAL A 434 -14.79 -3.19 -23.19
CA VAL A 434 -15.21 -2.06 -24.01
C VAL A 434 -15.03 -2.43 -25.47
N THR A 435 -16.15 -2.47 -26.19
CA THR A 435 -16.20 -2.64 -27.65
C THR A 435 -16.60 -1.32 -28.30
N GLY A 436 -16.24 -1.13 -29.57
CA GLY A 436 -16.65 0.08 -30.31
C GLY A 436 -15.67 0.54 -31.39
N ALA A 437 -16.17 1.26 -32.40
CA ALA A 437 -15.37 1.92 -33.43
C ALA A 437 -15.38 3.46 -33.27
N GLY A 438 -15.79 3.95 -32.09
CA GLY A 438 -16.00 5.35 -31.79
C GLY A 438 -14.79 6.03 -31.18
N GLN A 439 -13.87 6.53 -32.01
CA GLN A 439 -12.65 7.23 -31.56
C GLN A 439 -12.90 8.55 -30.79
N GLU A 440 -14.16 8.98 -30.67
CA GLU A 440 -14.61 10.16 -29.90
C GLU A 440 -15.44 9.79 -28.67
N ALA A 441 -15.59 8.50 -28.36
CA ALA A 441 -16.33 8.03 -27.18
C ALA A 441 -15.52 8.19 -25.89
N SER A 442 -16.21 8.43 -24.78
CA SER A 442 -15.63 8.57 -23.43
C SER A 442 -16.33 7.64 -22.44
N LEU A 443 -15.52 6.89 -21.69
CA LEU A 443 -15.96 6.05 -20.58
C LEU A 443 -15.30 6.51 -19.28
N THR A 444 -16.12 6.73 -18.25
CA THR A 444 -15.64 6.97 -16.88
C THR A 444 -16.11 5.87 -15.95
N LEU A 445 -15.18 5.26 -15.21
CA LEU A 445 -15.44 4.38 -14.08
C LEU A 445 -15.07 5.13 -12.80
N ASN A 446 -16.04 5.34 -11.89
CA ASN A 446 -15.81 6.13 -10.68
C ASN A 446 -16.33 5.48 -9.37
N GLY A 447 -15.45 5.22 -8.41
CA GLY A 447 -15.86 4.70 -7.09
C GLY A 447 -16.10 3.19 -7.02
N LEU A 448 -15.55 2.39 -7.93
CA LEU A 448 -15.79 0.95 -8.02
C LEU A 448 -14.62 0.14 -7.47
N LEU A 449 -14.91 -0.96 -6.75
CA LEU A 449 -13.94 -2.03 -6.48
C LEU A 449 -14.16 -3.15 -7.52
N ILE A 450 -13.15 -3.43 -8.35
CA ILE A 450 -13.25 -4.40 -9.45
C ILE A 450 -12.27 -5.55 -9.18
N GLU A 451 -12.81 -6.72 -8.85
CA GLU A 451 -12.13 -8.01 -8.88
C GLU A 451 -12.19 -8.57 -10.30
N GLY A 452 -11.17 -8.26 -11.09
CA GLY A 452 -11.12 -8.60 -12.50
C GLY A 452 -10.21 -7.66 -13.27
N HIS A 453 -10.58 -7.35 -14.51
CA HIS A 453 -9.78 -6.49 -15.39
C HIS A 453 -10.65 -5.76 -16.42
N VAL A 454 -10.10 -4.66 -16.95
CA VAL A 454 -10.69 -3.87 -18.02
C VAL A 454 -9.97 -4.18 -19.33
N VAL A 455 -10.71 -4.52 -20.37
CA VAL A 455 -10.20 -4.78 -21.72
C VAL A 455 -10.86 -3.84 -22.73
N ILE A 456 -10.04 -3.19 -23.55
CA ILE A 456 -10.48 -2.30 -24.63
C ILE A 456 -10.14 -2.99 -25.95
N GLU A 457 -11.14 -3.63 -26.56
CA GLU A 457 -11.02 -4.39 -27.81
C GLU A 457 -11.32 -3.50 -29.04
N GLY A 458 -12.21 -2.53 -28.86
CA GLY A 458 -12.55 -1.50 -29.85
C GLY A 458 -11.66 -0.25 -29.80
N GLY A 459 -11.88 0.70 -30.70
CA GLY A 459 -11.27 2.04 -30.62
C GLY A 459 -12.07 2.96 -29.70
N LEU A 460 -11.43 3.43 -28.62
CA LEU A 460 -11.99 4.36 -27.63
C LEU A 460 -11.21 5.69 -27.65
N GLY A 461 -11.91 6.81 -27.47
CA GLY A 461 -11.30 8.14 -27.40
C GLY A 461 -10.70 8.43 -26.01
N GLU A 462 -11.48 8.21 -24.96
CA GLU A 462 -11.09 8.51 -23.59
C GLU A 462 -11.53 7.42 -22.60
N LEU A 463 -10.62 7.00 -21.71
CA LEU A 463 -10.91 6.16 -20.55
C LEU A 463 -10.48 6.88 -19.27
N MET A 464 -11.41 7.06 -18.35
CA MET A 464 -11.15 7.62 -17.03
C MET A 464 -11.42 6.59 -15.94
N ILE A 465 -10.44 6.37 -15.09
CA ILE A 465 -10.53 5.53 -13.90
C ILE A 465 -10.28 6.45 -12.70
N GLU A 466 -11.35 6.87 -12.04
CA GLU A 466 -11.31 7.83 -10.94
C GLU A 466 -11.77 7.17 -9.65
N HIS A 467 -11.02 7.25 -8.56
CA HIS A 467 -11.40 6.64 -7.28
C HIS A 467 -11.84 5.16 -7.42
N CYS A 468 -11.16 4.39 -8.27
CA CYS A 468 -11.46 2.98 -8.47
C CYS A 468 -10.32 2.11 -7.96
N THR A 469 -10.65 0.89 -7.56
CA THR A 469 -9.65 -0.15 -7.32
C THR A 469 -9.84 -1.28 -8.31
N LEU A 470 -8.93 -1.40 -9.27
CA LEU A 470 -8.78 -2.61 -10.08
C LEU A 470 -7.76 -3.48 -9.37
N VAL A 471 -8.24 -4.50 -8.65
CA VAL A 471 -7.45 -5.29 -7.70
C VAL A 471 -6.15 -5.77 -8.35
N PRO A 472 -4.97 -5.40 -7.83
CA PRO A 472 -3.69 -5.97 -8.28
C PRO A 472 -3.73 -7.49 -8.19
N GLY A 473 -3.41 -8.16 -9.29
CA GLY A 473 -3.53 -9.62 -9.42
C GLY A 473 -4.93 -10.09 -9.77
N ARG A 474 -5.84 -9.19 -10.18
CA ARG A 474 -7.24 -9.46 -10.61
C ARG A 474 -8.13 -10.14 -9.56
N GLY A 475 -7.66 -10.24 -8.33
CA GLY A 475 -8.35 -10.85 -7.19
C GLY A 475 -7.36 -11.33 -6.15
N LEU A 476 -7.89 -11.75 -5.00
CA LEU A 476 -7.10 -12.25 -3.87
C LEU A 476 -7.49 -13.69 -3.54
N THR A 477 -6.54 -14.44 -2.95
CA THR A 477 -6.80 -15.77 -2.37
C THR A 477 -7.33 -15.63 -0.94
N GLU A 478 -7.82 -16.72 -0.34
CA GLU A 478 -8.30 -16.74 1.05
C GLU A 478 -7.20 -16.50 2.10
N GLU A 479 -5.93 -16.54 1.67
CA GLU A 479 -4.74 -16.19 2.45
C GLU A 479 -4.28 -14.73 2.21
N GLY A 480 -4.94 -14.00 1.31
CA GLY A 480 -4.63 -12.60 0.98
C GLY A 480 -3.52 -12.42 -0.07
N GLY A 481 -3.12 -13.49 -0.77
CA GLY A 481 -2.20 -13.40 -1.89
C GLY A 481 -2.90 -12.95 -3.18
N PRO A 482 -2.19 -12.34 -4.15
CA PRO A 482 -2.73 -12.03 -5.47
C PRO A 482 -3.05 -13.32 -6.26
N ARG A 483 -4.22 -13.39 -6.90
CA ARG A 483 -4.68 -14.59 -7.62
C ARG A 483 -4.00 -14.78 -8.98
N GLU A 484 -3.88 -13.71 -9.76
CA GLU A 484 -3.23 -13.68 -11.08
C GLU A 484 -2.10 -12.63 -11.10
N PRO A 485 -1.00 -12.82 -10.32
CA PRO A 485 0.01 -11.78 -10.06
C PRO A 485 0.77 -11.25 -11.29
N THR A 486 0.72 -12.01 -12.38
CA THR A 486 1.43 -11.72 -13.63
C THR A 486 0.53 -10.98 -14.64
N GLN A 487 -0.77 -10.96 -14.38
CA GLN A 487 -1.76 -10.50 -15.33
C GLN A 487 -2.10 -9.02 -15.13
N PRO A 488 -2.28 -8.26 -16.22
CA PRO A 488 -2.59 -6.84 -16.15
C PRO A 488 -4.05 -6.58 -15.76
N GLY A 489 -4.27 -5.50 -15.02
CA GLY A 489 -5.59 -5.00 -14.65
C GLY A 489 -6.26 -4.19 -15.76
N VAL A 490 -5.49 -3.54 -16.64
CA VAL A 490 -6.00 -2.81 -17.81
C VAL A 490 -5.26 -3.23 -19.07
N ILE A 491 -6.02 -3.59 -20.10
CA ILE A 491 -5.50 -4.00 -21.41
C ILE A 491 -6.16 -3.15 -22.49
N ALA A 492 -5.38 -2.54 -23.37
CA ALA A 492 -5.87 -1.90 -24.58
C ALA A 492 -5.20 -2.53 -25.82
N GLY A 493 -6.01 -2.88 -26.82
CA GLY A 493 -5.50 -3.44 -28.08
C GLY A 493 -4.81 -2.39 -28.97
N ASP A 494 -3.91 -2.82 -29.85
CA ASP A 494 -3.09 -1.96 -30.73
C ASP A 494 -3.92 -1.00 -31.64
N ALA A 495 -5.23 -1.23 -31.80
CA ALA A 495 -6.16 -0.34 -32.53
C ALA A 495 -6.49 0.98 -31.80
N ASN A 496 -6.08 1.14 -30.53
CA ASN A 496 -6.37 2.28 -29.67
C ASN A 496 -5.32 3.39 -29.77
N ASP A 497 -4.98 3.84 -30.98
CA ASP A 497 -3.97 4.88 -31.21
C ASP A 497 -4.40 6.29 -30.73
N ARG A 498 -5.70 6.59 -30.72
CA ARG A 498 -6.26 7.86 -30.24
C ARG A 498 -6.64 7.87 -28.76
N LEU A 499 -6.59 6.73 -28.09
CA LEU A 499 -7.02 6.62 -26.70
C LEU A 499 -6.19 7.52 -25.80
N ARG A 500 -6.87 8.30 -24.96
CA ARG A 500 -6.31 8.96 -23.78
C ARG A 500 -6.81 8.24 -22.54
N SER A 501 -5.91 7.78 -21.69
CA SER A 501 -6.31 7.19 -20.40
C SER A 501 -5.86 8.07 -19.25
N THR A 502 -6.77 8.33 -18.31
CA THR A 502 -6.51 9.05 -17.07
C THR A 502 -6.83 8.15 -15.89
N ILE A 503 -5.88 8.04 -14.96
CA ILE A 503 -6.03 7.29 -13.71
C ILE A 503 -5.81 8.25 -12.55
N ASP A 504 -6.84 8.45 -11.74
CA ASP A 504 -6.88 9.47 -10.70
C ASP A 504 -7.38 8.88 -9.38
N HIS A 505 -6.66 9.15 -8.28
CA HIS A 505 -6.99 8.64 -6.95
C HIS A 505 -7.34 7.14 -6.94
N SER A 506 -6.65 6.34 -7.74
CA SER A 506 -7.02 4.94 -8.00
C SER A 506 -5.90 3.97 -7.67
N ILE A 507 -6.28 2.72 -7.41
CA ILE A 507 -5.36 1.58 -7.26
C ILE A 507 -5.59 0.69 -8.45
N VAL A 508 -4.58 0.48 -9.28
CA VAL A 508 -4.70 -0.35 -10.48
C VAL A 508 -3.57 -1.34 -10.55
N GLY A 509 -3.88 -2.58 -10.95
CA GLY A 509 -2.87 -3.56 -11.35
C GLY A 509 -2.04 -3.10 -12.55
N ALA A 510 -1.22 -4.00 -13.10
CA ALA A 510 -0.35 -3.66 -14.22
C ALA A 510 -1.17 -3.22 -15.47
N LEU A 511 -0.57 -2.33 -16.28
CA LEU A 511 -1.17 -1.74 -17.46
C LEU A 511 -0.49 -2.28 -18.73
N ARG A 512 -1.29 -2.75 -19.69
CA ARG A 512 -0.85 -3.10 -21.05
C ARG A 512 -1.50 -2.14 -22.03
N LEU A 513 -0.72 -1.14 -22.44
CA LEU A 513 -1.19 -0.02 -23.23
C LEU A 513 -0.35 0.12 -24.52
N PRO A 514 -0.97 0.25 -25.70
CA PRO A 514 -0.25 0.33 -26.98
C PRO A 514 0.74 1.48 -27.03
N THR A 515 1.87 1.26 -27.71
CA THR A 515 2.87 2.31 -27.97
C THR A 515 2.30 3.51 -28.73
N ALA A 516 1.29 3.28 -29.58
CA ALA A 516 0.70 4.28 -30.46
C ALA A 516 -0.35 5.16 -29.79
N MET A 517 -0.86 4.75 -28.62
CA MET A 517 -1.90 5.45 -27.85
C MET A 517 -1.50 6.91 -27.57
N ALA A 518 -2.50 7.80 -27.55
CA ALA A 518 -2.30 9.24 -27.49
C ALA A 518 -1.60 9.69 -26.19
N GLY A 519 -1.93 9.06 -25.06
CA GLY A 519 -1.18 9.25 -23.82
C GLY A 519 -1.84 8.64 -22.60
N LEU A 520 -1.02 8.45 -21.57
CA LEU A 520 -1.42 8.04 -20.22
C LEU A 520 -1.16 9.17 -19.22
N GLU A 521 -2.15 9.53 -18.43
CA GLU A 521 -1.99 10.40 -17.26
C GLU A 521 -2.33 9.61 -15.99
N VAL A 522 -1.43 9.61 -15.01
CA VAL A 522 -1.66 9.01 -13.70
C VAL A 522 -1.36 10.04 -12.62
N ARG A 523 -2.28 10.23 -11.69
CA ARG A 523 -2.09 11.13 -10.56
C ARG A 523 -2.69 10.58 -9.27
N ASP A 524 -2.02 10.84 -8.15
CA ASP A 524 -2.50 10.48 -6.80
C ASP A 524 -2.87 8.98 -6.69
N SER A 525 -2.14 8.12 -7.40
CA SER A 525 -2.54 6.74 -7.68
C SER A 525 -1.44 5.72 -7.36
N ILE A 526 -1.85 4.47 -7.20
CA ILE A 526 -0.94 3.31 -7.07
C ILE A 526 -1.10 2.45 -8.31
N VAL A 527 0.01 2.12 -8.97
CA VAL A 527 0.02 1.33 -10.22
C VAL A 527 0.90 0.11 -10.10
N GLY A 528 0.40 -0.99 -10.66
CA GLY A 528 1.14 -2.23 -10.78
C GLY A 528 0.90 -3.13 -9.59
N GLN A 529 1.80 -4.08 -9.44
CA GLN A 529 1.77 -5.02 -8.34
C GLN A 529 3.20 -5.20 -7.85
N PRO A 530 3.44 -5.06 -6.54
CA PRO A 530 4.76 -5.39 -6.01
C PRO A 530 5.03 -6.85 -6.32
N GLY A 531 6.23 -7.09 -6.86
CA GLY A 531 6.60 -8.37 -7.45
C GLY A 531 6.16 -9.51 -6.54
N GLY A 532 5.23 -10.33 -7.05
CA GLY A 532 5.04 -11.68 -6.53
C GLY A 532 6.40 -12.38 -6.48
N ALA A 533 6.56 -13.31 -5.53
CA ALA A 533 7.77 -14.10 -5.26
C ALA A 533 8.86 -13.94 -6.34
N LYS A 534 9.98 -13.26 -6.00
CA LYS A 534 11.09 -12.90 -6.90
C LYS A 534 11.05 -13.73 -8.20
N GLY A 535 10.54 -13.13 -9.27
CA GLY A 535 10.46 -13.79 -10.57
C GLY A 535 11.83 -14.20 -11.10
N ALA A 536 11.85 -14.80 -12.27
CA ALA A 536 13.07 -15.25 -12.89
C ALA A 536 14.00 -14.06 -13.24
N GLU A 537 15.25 -14.12 -12.78
CA GLU A 537 16.31 -13.12 -13.00
C GLU A 537 17.24 -13.58 -14.13
N VAL A 538 17.76 -12.65 -14.93
CA VAL A 538 18.71 -12.98 -16.01
C VAL A 538 20.12 -12.59 -15.58
N HIS A 539 21.02 -13.57 -15.51
CA HIS A 539 22.42 -13.36 -15.18
C HIS A 539 23.34 -13.80 -16.32
N PRO A 540 24.43 -13.07 -16.60
CA PRO A 540 25.50 -13.59 -17.44
C PRO A 540 26.08 -14.87 -16.83
N ALA A 541 26.24 -15.88 -17.68
CA ALA A 541 26.84 -17.15 -17.34
C ALA A 541 28.00 -17.46 -18.28
N LEU A 542 29.11 -17.93 -17.70
CA LEU A 542 30.28 -18.41 -18.41
C LEU A 542 30.26 -19.95 -18.45
N LEU A 543 30.21 -20.51 -19.65
CA LEU A 543 30.16 -21.96 -19.87
C LEU A 543 31.53 -22.45 -20.34
N SER A 544 32.09 -23.43 -19.65
CA SER A 544 33.29 -24.14 -20.11
C SER A 544 33.01 -24.95 -21.38
N LYS A 545 34.07 -25.42 -22.04
CA LYS A 545 33.96 -26.51 -23.02
C LYS A 545 33.42 -27.79 -22.35
N ASN A 546 32.93 -28.74 -23.14
CA ASN A 546 32.56 -30.07 -22.65
C ASN A 546 33.82 -30.85 -22.21
N LEU A 547 33.78 -31.44 -21.02
CA LEU A 547 34.91 -32.04 -20.31
C LEU A 547 34.57 -33.47 -19.84
N PRO A 548 34.39 -34.43 -20.77
CA PRO A 548 34.10 -35.82 -20.40
C PRO A 548 35.23 -36.48 -19.60
N VAL A 549 36.43 -35.91 -19.65
CA VAL A 549 37.59 -36.28 -18.82
C VAL A 549 38.19 -34.99 -18.27
N LEU A 550 38.46 -34.96 -16.96
CA LEU A 550 39.05 -33.82 -16.26
C LEU A 550 40.28 -34.31 -15.47
N ASP A 551 41.42 -33.68 -15.71
CA ASP A 551 42.67 -33.96 -15.00
C ASP A 551 43.32 -32.63 -14.61
N LEU A 552 43.49 -32.41 -13.31
CA LEU A 552 44.07 -31.18 -12.77
C LEU A 552 45.56 -31.43 -12.48
N GLY A 553 46.44 -30.84 -13.29
CA GLY A 553 47.88 -31.09 -13.25
C GLY A 553 48.62 -30.28 -12.18
N SER A 554 48.15 -29.08 -11.85
CA SER A 554 48.81 -28.16 -10.91
C SER A 554 48.79 -28.65 -9.46
N ASP A 555 49.90 -28.49 -8.73
CA ASP A 555 49.98 -28.80 -7.28
C ASP A 555 49.17 -27.83 -6.41
N GLU A 556 48.93 -26.62 -6.91
CA GLU A 556 48.07 -25.62 -6.30
C GLU A 556 47.16 -25.01 -7.39
N PRO A 557 46.12 -25.73 -7.84
CA PRO A 557 45.32 -25.33 -8.99
C PRO A 557 44.69 -23.95 -8.78
N ALA A 558 45.05 -22.99 -9.64
CA ALA A 558 44.58 -21.61 -9.52
C ALA A 558 44.13 -21.01 -10.86
N VAL A 559 43.14 -20.12 -10.79
CA VAL A 559 42.65 -19.34 -11.93
C VAL A 559 42.58 -17.85 -11.57
N LEU A 560 42.64 -16.98 -12.57
CA LEU A 560 42.32 -15.56 -12.41
C LEU A 560 40.86 -15.34 -12.77
N VAL A 561 40.12 -14.65 -11.91
CA VAL A 561 38.70 -14.35 -12.13
C VAL A 561 38.47 -12.85 -12.12
N THR A 562 37.75 -12.38 -13.13
CA THR A 562 37.29 -11.00 -13.26
C THR A 562 35.77 -11.00 -13.40
N ILE A 563 35.06 -10.22 -12.59
CA ILE A 563 33.60 -10.05 -12.67
C ILE A 563 33.32 -8.57 -12.91
N GLY A 564 32.76 -8.23 -14.07
CA GLY A 564 32.56 -6.84 -14.47
C GLY A 564 33.89 -6.08 -14.57
N THR A 565 34.06 -5.07 -13.72
CA THR A 565 35.30 -4.30 -13.60
C THR A 565 36.16 -4.72 -12.39
N GLU A 566 35.73 -5.73 -11.62
CA GLU A 566 36.44 -6.22 -10.43
C GLU A 566 37.33 -7.42 -10.76
N GLY A 567 38.63 -7.31 -10.45
CA GLY A 567 39.64 -8.32 -10.76
C GLY A 567 40.69 -7.83 -11.77
N PRO A 568 41.60 -8.72 -12.23
CA PRO A 568 41.61 -10.16 -11.97
C PRO A 568 42.09 -10.51 -10.55
N TYR A 569 41.32 -11.34 -9.84
CA TYR A 569 41.71 -11.90 -8.53
C TYR A 569 42.10 -13.37 -8.67
N ARG A 570 43.10 -13.81 -7.90
CA ARG A 570 43.59 -15.20 -7.92
C ARG A 570 42.69 -16.09 -7.05
N ALA A 571 41.96 -16.99 -7.68
CA ALA A 571 41.12 -18.01 -7.05
C ALA A 571 41.87 -19.34 -6.99
N VAL A 572 42.14 -19.84 -5.78
CA VAL A 572 42.84 -21.13 -5.57
C VAL A 572 41.83 -22.20 -5.17
N LEU A 573 41.82 -23.34 -5.89
CA LEU A 573 40.93 -24.45 -5.58
C LEU A 573 41.36 -25.13 -4.27
N PRO A 574 40.53 -25.13 -3.22
CA PRO A 574 40.90 -25.67 -1.91
C PRO A 574 40.76 -27.20 -1.90
N LEU A 575 41.64 -27.89 -2.63
CA LEU A 575 41.65 -29.35 -2.71
C LEU A 575 42.18 -29.97 -1.41
N PRO A 576 41.52 -31.00 -0.85
CA PRO A 576 41.95 -31.64 0.39
C PRO A 576 43.28 -32.40 0.20
N ALA A 577 44.26 -32.10 1.07
CA ALA A 577 45.56 -32.74 1.06
C ALA A 577 45.44 -34.25 1.37
N GLY A 578 46.14 -35.09 0.60
CA GLY A 578 46.18 -36.55 0.81
C GLY A 578 44.98 -37.34 0.28
N GLN A 579 44.04 -36.69 -0.42
CA GLN A 579 42.94 -37.35 -1.13
C GLN A 579 43.22 -37.41 -2.65
N PRO A 580 42.68 -38.40 -3.39
CA PRO A 580 42.78 -38.42 -4.84
C PRO A 580 42.15 -37.15 -5.43
N ARG A 581 42.82 -36.55 -6.42
CA ARG A 581 42.32 -35.33 -7.07
C ARG A 581 40.96 -35.60 -7.73
N PRO A 582 39.99 -34.70 -7.57
CA PRO A 582 38.69 -34.83 -8.22
C PRO A 582 38.85 -34.84 -9.76
N ALA A 583 38.32 -35.87 -10.41
CA ALA A 583 38.50 -36.13 -11.85
C ALA A 583 37.22 -35.99 -12.69
N THR A 584 36.16 -35.42 -12.11
CA THR A 584 34.90 -35.15 -12.83
C THR A 584 34.46 -33.71 -12.60
N VAL A 585 33.70 -33.16 -13.54
CA VAL A 585 33.15 -31.80 -13.42
C VAL A 585 32.32 -31.65 -12.15
N SER A 586 31.46 -32.64 -11.85
CA SER A 586 30.62 -32.65 -10.64
C SER A 586 31.46 -32.65 -9.34
N SER A 587 32.55 -33.41 -9.28
CA SER A 587 33.41 -33.45 -8.09
C SER A 587 34.32 -32.22 -7.94
N VAL A 588 34.66 -31.51 -9.03
CA VAL A 588 35.44 -30.26 -8.99
C VAL A 588 34.59 -29.01 -8.72
N ARG A 589 33.32 -29.01 -9.15
CA ARG A 589 32.39 -27.89 -9.01
C ARG A 589 32.39 -27.20 -7.64
N PRO A 590 32.23 -27.89 -6.49
CA PRO A 590 32.22 -27.21 -5.19
C PRO A 590 33.53 -26.48 -4.89
N TYR A 591 34.68 -27.05 -5.26
CA TYR A 591 35.98 -26.42 -5.05
C TYR A 591 36.17 -25.18 -5.90
N LEU A 592 35.75 -25.21 -7.17
CA LEU A 592 35.78 -24.04 -8.04
C LEU A 592 34.87 -22.93 -7.52
N GLN A 593 33.67 -23.26 -7.03
CA GLN A 593 32.77 -22.26 -6.45
C GLN A 593 33.37 -21.58 -5.23
N THR A 594 33.91 -22.37 -4.29
CA THR A 594 34.57 -21.84 -3.09
C THR A 594 35.76 -20.97 -3.46
N ALA A 595 36.61 -21.43 -4.38
CA ALA A 595 37.77 -20.67 -4.85
C ALA A 595 37.39 -19.28 -5.39
N ILE A 596 36.32 -19.19 -6.19
CA ILE A 596 35.86 -17.91 -6.74
C ILE A 596 35.32 -17.01 -5.64
N ARG A 597 34.49 -17.54 -4.73
CA ARG A 597 33.91 -16.75 -3.64
C ARG A 597 34.98 -16.19 -2.71
N ASP A 598 36.01 -16.98 -2.42
CA ASP A 598 37.09 -16.61 -1.51
C ASP A 598 38.14 -15.69 -2.16
N ALA A 599 38.17 -15.58 -3.50
CA ALA A 599 39.12 -14.73 -4.21
C ALA A 599 38.92 -13.23 -3.93
N HIS A 600 37.68 -12.83 -3.61
CA HIS A 600 37.34 -11.48 -3.16
C HIS A 600 36.04 -11.50 -2.33
N ASP A 601 36.11 -12.06 -1.12
CA ASP A 601 34.97 -12.31 -0.23
C ASP A 601 34.21 -11.05 0.22
N GLU A 602 34.86 -9.88 0.21
CA GLU A 602 34.25 -8.57 0.46
C GLU A 602 33.30 -8.11 -0.66
N SER A 603 33.47 -8.63 -1.89
CA SER A 603 32.63 -8.28 -3.03
C SER A 603 31.38 -9.16 -3.14
N PRO A 604 30.17 -8.57 -3.23
CA PRO A 604 28.95 -9.32 -3.51
C PRO A 604 28.99 -10.08 -4.83
N ALA A 605 29.73 -9.59 -5.84
CA ALA A 605 29.85 -10.23 -7.15
C ALA A 605 30.55 -11.60 -7.04
N PHE A 606 31.62 -11.67 -6.25
CA PHE A 606 32.36 -12.90 -5.99
C PHE A 606 31.63 -13.76 -4.96
N ARG A 607 31.26 -13.21 -3.80
CA ARG A 607 30.60 -13.96 -2.69
C ARG A 607 29.32 -14.69 -3.12
N ASN A 608 28.53 -14.10 -4.02
CA ASN A 608 27.27 -14.69 -4.49
C ASN A 608 27.41 -15.51 -5.79
N THR A 609 28.62 -15.64 -6.34
CA THR A 609 28.86 -16.45 -7.55
C THR A 609 28.42 -17.90 -7.34
N ARG A 610 27.79 -18.49 -8.36
CA ARG A 610 27.32 -19.88 -8.34
C ARG A 610 27.98 -20.66 -9.46
N VAL A 611 28.52 -21.84 -9.15
CA VAL A 611 29.03 -22.78 -10.15
C VAL A 611 28.10 -23.98 -10.18
N ILE A 612 27.55 -24.26 -11.36
CA ILE A 612 26.51 -25.25 -11.54
C ILE A 612 26.93 -26.26 -12.60
N THR A 613 26.34 -27.44 -12.53
CA THR A 613 26.48 -28.51 -13.52
C THR A 613 25.07 -28.98 -13.90
N VAL A 614 24.86 -29.28 -15.17
CA VAL A 614 23.58 -29.81 -15.65
C VAL A 614 23.72 -31.34 -15.77
N PRO A 615 22.72 -32.13 -15.34
CA PRO A 615 22.76 -33.58 -15.50
C PRO A 615 23.04 -33.99 -16.95
N ASP A 616 23.91 -34.98 -17.14
CA ASP A 616 24.34 -35.52 -18.44
C ASP A 616 25.13 -34.54 -19.32
N VAL A 617 25.65 -33.45 -18.73
CA VAL A 617 26.51 -32.48 -19.42
C VAL A 617 27.75 -32.22 -18.57
N ASP A 618 28.92 -32.62 -19.08
CA ASP A 618 30.20 -32.42 -18.40
C ASP A 618 30.74 -31.00 -18.63
N ARG A 619 30.05 -29.98 -18.14
CA ARG A 619 30.45 -28.56 -18.25
C ARG A 619 30.28 -27.81 -16.94
N PHE A 620 31.19 -26.87 -16.68
CA PHE A 620 31.00 -25.84 -15.66
C PHE A 620 30.19 -24.69 -16.23
N ILE A 621 29.24 -24.22 -15.44
CA ILE A 621 28.48 -23.01 -15.73
C ILE A 621 28.67 -22.09 -14.53
N VAL A 622 29.39 -20.98 -14.75
CA VAL A 622 29.71 -20.00 -13.71
C VAL A 622 28.78 -18.82 -13.89
N ILE A 623 27.94 -18.58 -12.89
CA ILE A 623 26.93 -17.53 -12.88
C ILE A 623 27.38 -16.47 -11.88
N SER A 624 27.49 -15.22 -12.35
CA SER A 624 27.87 -14.08 -11.52
C SER A 624 26.89 -13.87 -10.36
N GLY A 625 27.41 -13.39 -9.22
CA GLY A 625 26.60 -12.90 -8.10
C GLY A 625 25.83 -11.60 -8.40
N THR A 626 26.16 -10.92 -9.50
CA THR A 626 25.54 -9.69 -10.02
C THR A 626 25.13 -9.89 -11.48
N THR A 627 24.70 -8.81 -12.15
CA THR A 627 24.43 -8.79 -13.60
C THR A 627 25.68 -8.60 -14.45
N ASP A 628 26.88 -8.64 -13.85
CA ASP A 628 28.14 -8.43 -14.55
C ASP A 628 28.68 -9.72 -15.17
N THR A 629 29.42 -9.57 -16.27
CA THR A 629 30.02 -10.71 -16.98
C THR A 629 31.21 -11.29 -16.21
N VAL A 630 31.31 -12.62 -16.16
CA VAL A 630 32.44 -13.34 -15.56
C VAL A 630 33.46 -13.71 -16.63
N PHE A 631 34.74 -13.50 -16.36
CA PHE A 631 35.86 -14.00 -17.13
C PHE A 631 36.76 -14.85 -16.22
N ILE A 632 37.22 -15.98 -16.75
CA ILE A 632 38.18 -16.87 -16.07
C ILE A 632 39.36 -17.09 -17.00
N GLU A 633 40.56 -16.83 -16.51
CA GLU A 633 41.82 -16.88 -17.26
C GLU A 633 42.91 -17.66 -16.50
N PRO A 634 43.97 -18.15 -17.18
CA PRO A 634 45.08 -18.83 -16.53
C PRO A 634 45.81 -17.96 -15.50
N ALA A 635 46.13 -18.52 -14.33
CA ALA A 635 46.95 -17.85 -13.32
C ALA A 635 48.45 -18.02 -13.61
N GLY A 636 48.99 -17.18 -14.49
CA GLY A 636 50.40 -17.23 -14.89
C GLY A 636 50.71 -18.47 -15.73
N ALA A 637 51.63 -19.33 -15.26
CA ALA A 637 51.98 -20.59 -15.93
C ALA A 637 51.07 -21.77 -15.54
N ASP A 638 50.10 -21.56 -14.65
CA ASP A 638 49.17 -22.60 -14.21
C ASP A 638 48.18 -22.95 -15.34
N GLY A 639 48.17 -24.23 -15.73
CA GLY A 639 47.28 -24.78 -16.76
C GLY A 639 45.83 -24.98 -16.33
N THR A 640 45.50 -24.76 -15.05
CA THR A 640 44.20 -25.09 -14.43
C THR A 640 43.01 -24.47 -15.18
N ALA A 641 43.09 -23.21 -15.63
CA ALA A 641 41.99 -22.61 -16.39
C ALA A 641 41.69 -23.36 -17.72
N ASN A 642 42.74 -23.87 -18.38
CA ASN A 642 42.61 -24.67 -19.61
C ASN A 642 42.08 -26.08 -19.32
N GLU A 643 42.53 -26.69 -18.23
CA GLU A 643 42.09 -27.99 -17.73
C GLU A 643 40.61 -27.96 -17.34
N LEU A 644 40.17 -26.88 -16.69
CA LEU A 644 38.77 -26.57 -16.39
C LEU A 644 37.96 -26.10 -17.62
N GLY A 645 38.58 -26.02 -18.80
CA GLY A 645 37.89 -25.74 -20.05
C GLY A 645 37.51 -24.29 -20.30
N PHE A 646 38.08 -23.34 -19.55
CA PHE A 646 37.92 -21.89 -19.74
C PHE A 646 39.00 -21.34 -20.67
N GLN A 647 38.83 -21.58 -21.98
CA GLN A 647 39.71 -21.09 -23.05
C GLN A 647 39.02 -20.01 -23.88
N PRO A 648 39.70 -18.94 -24.32
CA PRO A 648 39.05 -17.83 -25.05
C PRO A 648 38.22 -18.26 -26.28
N LEU A 649 38.62 -19.33 -26.98
CA LEU A 649 37.94 -19.83 -28.18
C LEU A 649 36.92 -20.94 -27.92
N SER A 650 36.89 -21.50 -26.72
CA SER A 650 36.05 -22.66 -26.36
C SER A 650 35.01 -22.33 -25.28
N THR A 651 35.18 -21.19 -24.62
CA THR A 651 34.26 -20.67 -23.60
C THR A 651 33.11 -19.95 -24.26
N ARG A 652 31.89 -20.19 -23.77
CA ARG A 652 30.68 -19.54 -24.28
C ARG A 652 30.07 -18.68 -23.18
N THR A 653 29.68 -17.46 -23.52
CA THR A 653 28.82 -16.62 -22.68
C THR A 653 27.36 -16.86 -23.04
N ALA A 654 26.50 -17.03 -22.04
CA ALA A 654 25.05 -17.12 -22.23
C ALA A 654 24.33 -16.28 -21.17
N ASN A 655 23.07 -15.94 -21.42
CA ASN A 655 22.22 -15.31 -20.41
C ASN A 655 21.41 -16.40 -19.72
N ALA A 656 21.79 -16.76 -18.49
CA ALA A 656 21.07 -17.73 -17.69
C ALA A 656 19.82 -17.07 -17.08
N LEU A 657 18.65 -17.61 -17.39
CA LEU A 657 17.42 -17.30 -16.68
C LEU A 657 17.38 -18.15 -15.39
N ILE A 658 17.40 -17.51 -14.23
CA ILE A 658 17.35 -18.14 -12.91
C ILE A 658 15.97 -17.88 -12.33
N GLY A 659 15.16 -18.93 -12.17
CA GLY A 659 13.84 -18.84 -11.56
C GLY A 659 13.86 -18.33 -10.12
N GLY A 660 12.67 -17.96 -9.65
CA GLY A 660 12.42 -17.72 -8.25
C GLY A 660 12.61 -18.98 -7.39
N PRO A 661 12.72 -18.82 -6.06
CA PRO A 661 12.80 -19.95 -5.15
C PRO A 661 11.49 -20.74 -5.16
N LEU A 662 11.58 -22.07 -5.31
CA LEU A 662 10.45 -22.97 -5.25
C LEU A 662 10.27 -23.53 -3.84
N PRO A 663 9.04 -23.75 -3.37
CA PRO A 663 8.82 -24.39 -2.07
C PRO A 663 9.42 -25.80 -2.04
N SER A 664 9.80 -26.28 -0.86
CA SER A 664 10.32 -27.65 -0.68
C SER A 664 9.30 -28.74 -1.04
N VAL A 665 8.01 -28.39 -1.09
CA VAL A 665 6.90 -29.21 -1.59
C VAL A 665 6.02 -28.29 -2.42
N PHE A 666 5.92 -28.52 -3.72
CA PHE A 666 5.02 -27.75 -4.60
C PHE A 666 4.41 -28.68 -5.65
N GLY A 667 3.24 -28.34 -6.18
CA GLY A 667 2.59 -29.11 -7.25
C GLY A 667 2.02 -28.15 -8.28
N LEU A 668 1.88 -28.64 -9.51
CA LEU A 668 1.20 -27.86 -10.56
C LEU A 668 -0.31 -28.05 -10.42
N SER A 669 -1.05 -26.94 -10.30
CA SER A 669 -2.50 -26.98 -10.04
C SER A 669 -3.35 -27.17 -11.31
N SER A 670 -2.79 -26.88 -12.48
CA SER A 670 -3.48 -27.04 -13.77
C SER A 670 -3.64 -28.52 -14.14
N ASP A 671 -4.83 -28.88 -14.66
CA ASP A 671 -5.10 -30.21 -15.23
C ASP A 671 -4.32 -30.49 -16.53
N ASP A 672 -3.91 -29.43 -17.24
CA ASP A 672 -3.09 -29.48 -18.46
C ASP A 672 -1.93 -28.48 -18.33
N PRO A 673 -0.90 -28.80 -17.51
CA PRO A 673 0.14 -27.85 -17.16
C PRO A 673 0.99 -27.49 -18.39
N ALA A 674 1.08 -26.21 -18.74
CA ALA A 674 1.81 -25.72 -19.90
C ALA A 674 2.33 -24.28 -19.70
N VAL A 675 3.43 -23.96 -20.39
CA VAL A 675 4.02 -22.61 -20.46
C VAL A 675 4.41 -22.26 -21.89
N VAL A 676 4.54 -20.98 -22.21
CA VAL A 676 5.08 -20.51 -23.50
C VAL A 676 6.53 -20.09 -23.31
N LEU A 677 7.45 -20.61 -24.12
CA LEU A 677 8.86 -20.21 -24.13
C LEU A 677 9.21 -19.46 -25.42
N THR A 678 9.87 -18.32 -25.25
CA THR A 678 10.50 -17.54 -26.33
C THR A 678 12.00 -17.45 -26.05
N ILE A 679 12.84 -17.77 -27.05
CA ILE A 679 14.31 -17.67 -26.94
C ILE A 679 14.81 -16.64 -27.97
N GLY A 680 15.36 -15.53 -27.48
CA GLY A 680 15.82 -14.45 -28.34
C GLY A 680 14.68 -13.88 -29.21
N ASP A 681 14.91 -13.82 -30.52
CA ASP A 681 13.94 -13.34 -31.51
C ASP A 681 13.19 -14.48 -32.23
N GLU A 682 13.27 -15.72 -31.75
CA GLU A 682 12.54 -16.86 -32.33
C GLU A 682 11.05 -16.85 -31.96
N ASP A 683 10.24 -17.53 -32.78
CA ASP A 683 8.82 -17.72 -32.51
C ASP A 683 8.57 -18.45 -31.17
N SER A 684 7.62 -17.92 -30.41
CA SER A 684 7.18 -18.48 -29.14
C SER A 684 6.60 -19.88 -29.30
N ARG A 685 6.93 -20.81 -28.39
CA ARG A 685 6.48 -22.21 -28.45
C ARG A 685 5.78 -22.60 -27.17
N ARG A 686 4.63 -23.27 -27.28
CA ARG A 686 3.96 -23.92 -26.15
C ARG A 686 4.76 -25.15 -25.72
N LEU A 687 5.07 -25.22 -24.43
CA LEU A 687 5.70 -26.34 -23.76
C LEU A 687 4.66 -27.03 -22.90
N ASP A 688 4.34 -28.26 -23.23
CA ASP A 688 3.42 -29.11 -22.47
C ASP A 688 4.20 -29.84 -21.37
N LEU A 689 3.81 -29.64 -20.12
CA LEU A 689 4.47 -30.16 -18.93
C LEU A 689 3.72 -31.34 -18.31
N ARG A 690 2.69 -31.88 -18.95
CA ARG A 690 1.94 -33.03 -18.45
C ARG A 690 2.76 -34.32 -18.34
N GLU A 691 2.81 -34.94 -17.16
CA GLU A 691 3.58 -36.17 -16.91
C GLU A 691 2.72 -37.26 -16.25
N GLU A 692 3.13 -38.53 -16.37
CA GLU A 692 2.55 -39.64 -15.60
C GLU A 692 2.97 -39.53 -14.12
N GLY A 693 2.23 -38.74 -13.35
CA GLY A 693 2.46 -38.50 -11.92
C GLY A 693 2.53 -37.01 -11.58
N ALA A 694 2.42 -36.68 -10.29
CA ALA A 694 2.51 -35.30 -9.84
C ALA A 694 3.97 -34.83 -9.79
N ILE A 695 4.26 -33.69 -10.44
CA ILE A 695 5.54 -32.99 -10.31
C ILE A 695 5.56 -32.35 -8.93
N THR A 696 6.37 -32.91 -8.02
CA THR A 696 6.38 -32.51 -6.61
C THR A 696 7.73 -31.99 -6.10
N THR A 697 8.77 -32.05 -6.95
CA THR A 697 10.14 -31.68 -6.60
C THR A 697 10.81 -30.86 -7.71
N VAL A 698 11.78 -30.02 -7.35
CA VAL A 698 12.54 -29.19 -8.31
C VAL A 698 13.25 -30.03 -9.38
N PRO A 699 13.90 -31.18 -9.07
CA PRO A 699 14.50 -32.02 -10.11
C PRO A 699 13.47 -32.60 -11.10
N GLN A 700 12.28 -32.99 -10.64
CA GLN A 700 11.20 -33.45 -11.54
C GLN A 700 10.76 -32.32 -12.46
N ALA A 701 10.54 -31.11 -11.92
CA ALA A 701 10.17 -29.95 -12.72
C ALA A 701 11.25 -29.58 -13.75
N ARG A 702 12.53 -29.64 -13.36
CA ARG A 702 13.69 -29.44 -14.25
C ARG A 702 13.69 -30.44 -15.39
N ASP A 703 13.58 -31.73 -15.08
CA ASP A 703 13.68 -32.80 -16.07
C ASP A 703 12.49 -32.76 -17.04
N ARG A 704 11.29 -32.45 -16.52
CA ARG A 704 10.10 -32.27 -17.33
C ARG A 704 10.19 -31.06 -18.25
N LEU A 705 10.64 -29.92 -17.74
CA LEU A 705 10.85 -28.70 -18.53
C LEU A 705 11.91 -28.94 -19.62
N ARG A 706 13.01 -29.63 -19.29
CA ARG A 706 14.05 -30.03 -20.25
C ARG A 706 13.47 -30.88 -21.37
N TRP A 707 12.65 -31.88 -21.03
CA TRP A 707 11.99 -32.74 -22.01
C TRP A 707 11.07 -31.92 -22.92
N ALA A 708 10.25 -31.03 -22.36
CA ALA A 708 9.29 -30.23 -23.12
C ALA A 708 9.97 -29.25 -24.09
N ILE A 709 11.05 -28.60 -23.67
CA ILE A 709 11.86 -27.71 -24.54
C ILE A 709 12.44 -28.49 -25.72
N ARG A 710 12.98 -29.69 -25.47
CA ARG A 710 13.54 -30.56 -26.53
C ARG A 710 12.46 -31.05 -27.48
N ALA A 711 11.30 -31.46 -26.96
CA ALA A 711 10.16 -31.87 -27.78
C ALA A 711 9.67 -30.71 -28.67
N ALA A 712 9.73 -29.48 -28.16
CA ALA A 712 9.35 -28.28 -28.91
C ALA A 712 10.41 -27.79 -29.90
N ALA A 713 11.63 -28.36 -29.93
CA ALA A 713 12.76 -27.81 -30.67
C ALA A 713 12.54 -27.78 -32.19
N ASN A 714 11.79 -28.73 -32.79
CA ASN A 714 11.35 -28.71 -34.20
C ASN A 714 12.35 -28.01 -35.17
N THR A 715 13.60 -28.49 -35.23
CA THR A 715 14.75 -27.98 -36.03
C THR A 715 15.43 -26.67 -35.60
N SER A 716 14.97 -25.99 -34.55
CA SER A 716 15.67 -24.85 -33.96
C SER A 716 16.82 -25.31 -33.08
N GLN A 717 18.02 -24.84 -33.45
CA GLN A 717 19.23 -25.07 -32.66
C GLN A 717 19.18 -24.31 -31.32
N ALA A 718 18.51 -23.14 -31.25
CA ALA A 718 18.44 -22.38 -30.00
C ALA A 718 17.69 -23.14 -28.90
N PHE A 719 16.61 -23.84 -29.26
CA PHE A 719 15.87 -24.72 -28.35
C PHE A 719 16.60 -26.04 -28.09
N ASP A 720 17.20 -26.67 -29.10
CA ASP A 720 17.89 -27.96 -28.95
C ASP A 720 19.13 -27.87 -28.03
N ASP A 721 19.90 -26.80 -28.18
CA ASP A 721 21.10 -26.52 -27.37
C ASP A 721 20.76 -25.92 -25.99
N THR A 722 19.48 -25.71 -25.67
CA THR A 722 19.05 -25.15 -24.37
C THR A 722 19.32 -26.13 -23.24
N LEU A 723 19.98 -25.65 -22.19
CA LEU A 723 20.26 -26.41 -20.99
C LEU A 723 19.30 -25.99 -19.88
N VAL A 724 18.73 -26.97 -19.19
CA VAL A 724 17.89 -26.76 -18.00
C VAL A 724 18.56 -27.41 -16.81
N GLY A 725 18.92 -26.61 -15.82
CA GLY A 725 19.52 -27.03 -14.56
C GLY A 725 18.68 -26.60 -13.37
N ASN A 726 19.19 -26.87 -12.18
CA ASN A 726 18.67 -26.29 -10.95
C ASN A 726 19.80 -25.97 -9.98
N VAL A 727 19.61 -24.96 -9.13
CA VAL A 727 20.48 -24.62 -8.00
C VAL A 727 19.61 -24.45 -6.79
N ASP A 728 19.91 -25.21 -5.75
CA ASP A 728 19.12 -25.23 -4.53
C ASP A 728 17.63 -25.47 -4.88
N ASP A 729 16.79 -24.49 -4.60
CA ASP A 729 15.35 -24.47 -4.84
C ASP A 729 14.93 -23.79 -6.14
N ARG A 730 15.84 -23.51 -7.08
CA ARG A 730 15.56 -22.71 -8.28
C ARG A 730 15.81 -23.47 -9.58
N LEU A 731 14.93 -23.28 -10.56
CA LEU A 731 15.17 -23.72 -11.94
C LEU A 731 16.09 -22.75 -12.67
N ILE A 732 16.94 -23.24 -13.56
CA ILE A 732 17.82 -22.42 -14.39
C ILE A 732 17.67 -22.85 -15.84
N VAL A 733 17.45 -21.90 -16.74
CA VAL A 733 17.33 -22.12 -18.18
C VAL A 733 18.40 -21.31 -18.89
N LEU A 734 19.29 -21.99 -19.62
CA LEU A 734 20.34 -21.38 -20.42
C LEU A 734 20.09 -21.66 -21.89
N PRO A 735 19.73 -20.64 -22.68
CA PRO A 735 19.63 -20.76 -24.13
C PRO A 735 20.89 -21.32 -24.78
N GLY A 736 20.69 -22.05 -25.86
CA GLY A 736 21.74 -22.74 -26.58
C GLY A 736 22.72 -21.85 -27.35
N ALA A 737 22.31 -20.65 -27.75
CA ALA A 737 23.13 -19.73 -28.53
C ALA A 737 23.66 -18.55 -27.69
N SER A 738 24.86 -18.07 -28.03
CA SER A 738 25.51 -16.97 -27.33
C SER A 738 24.66 -15.69 -27.39
N GLY A 739 24.47 -15.03 -26.26
CA GLY A 739 23.73 -13.77 -26.15
C GLY A 739 22.20 -13.85 -26.24
N MET A 740 21.62 -15.03 -26.45
CA MET A 740 20.16 -15.21 -26.41
C MET A 740 19.65 -15.27 -24.97
N THR A 741 18.41 -14.84 -24.76
CA THR A 741 17.73 -14.84 -23.46
C THR A 741 16.44 -15.65 -23.57
N ALA A 742 16.17 -16.54 -22.62
CA ALA A 742 14.90 -17.24 -22.50
C ALA A 742 13.89 -16.36 -21.74
N SER A 743 12.64 -16.35 -22.19
CA SER A 743 11.53 -15.76 -21.46
C SER A 743 10.34 -16.70 -21.49
N PHE A 744 9.68 -16.85 -20.34
CA PHE A 744 8.49 -17.69 -20.21
C PHE A 744 7.24 -16.82 -20.01
N ASN A 745 6.14 -17.23 -20.63
CA ASN A 745 4.83 -16.59 -20.56
C ASN A 745 3.75 -17.63 -20.27
N THR A 746 2.61 -17.18 -19.75
CA THR A 746 1.46 -18.05 -19.45
C THR A 746 0.81 -18.53 -20.75
N VAL A 747 0.16 -19.69 -20.70
CA VAL A 747 -0.71 -20.17 -21.78
C VAL A 747 -2.14 -19.65 -21.50
N PRO A 748 -2.96 -19.29 -22.51
CA PRO A 748 -4.30 -18.74 -22.27
C PRO A 748 -5.19 -19.60 -21.35
N ASP A 749 -5.09 -20.93 -21.50
CA ASP A 749 -5.87 -21.93 -20.75
C ASP A 749 -5.16 -22.43 -19.48
N ASP A 750 -3.91 -22.00 -19.24
CA ASP A 750 -3.14 -22.34 -18.04
C ASP A 750 -2.35 -21.13 -17.54
N ARG A 751 -2.88 -20.54 -16.46
CA ARG A 751 -2.39 -19.30 -15.87
C ARG A 751 -1.58 -19.49 -14.60
N THR A 752 -1.57 -20.69 -14.01
CA THR A 752 -0.94 -20.96 -12.70
C THR A 752 0.46 -21.55 -12.86
N THR A 753 0.66 -22.46 -13.82
CA THR A 753 1.90 -23.24 -13.97
C THR A 753 3.16 -22.38 -14.07
N LEU A 754 3.12 -21.23 -14.76
CA LEU A 754 4.28 -20.36 -14.87
C LEU A 754 4.73 -19.79 -13.53
N SER A 755 3.76 -19.39 -12.69
CA SER A 755 4.01 -18.84 -11.36
C SER A 755 4.46 -19.94 -10.39
N GLU A 756 3.86 -21.13 -10.49
CA GLU A 756 4.20 -22.30 -9.67
C GLU A 756 5.60 -22.82 -9.95
N LEU A 757 6.11 -22.66 -11.18
CA LEU A 757 7.50 -22.95 -11.56
C LEU A 757 8.46 -21.80 -11.28
N ALA A 758 7.95 -20.64 -10.85
CA ALA A 758 8.73 -19.43 -10.61
C ALA A 758 9.62 -19.03 -11.81
N LEU A 759 9.17 -19.32 -13.04
CA LEU A 759 9.91 -19.05 -14.28
C LEU A 759 9.49 -17.73 -14.96
N GLY A 760 8.41 -17.11 -14.49
CA GLY A 760 7.96 -15.81 -14.98
C GLY A 760 8.95 -14.71 -14.61
N GLY A 761 9.37 -13.88 -15.57
CA GLY A 761 10.26 -12.74 -15.30
C GLY A 761 9.58 -11.62 -14.50
N GLU A 762 10.30 -10.53 -14.21
CA GLU A 762 9.67 -9.32 -13.70
C GLU A 762 8.67 -8.79 -14.74
N TYR A 763 7.38 -8.83 -14.41
CA TYR A 763 6.35 -8.24 -15.24
C TYR A 763 6.38 -6.73 -15.07
N PRO A 764 6.38 -5.97 -16.17
CA PRO A 764 6.34 -4.53 -16.08
C PRO A 764 5.00 -4.10 -15.49
N ALA A 765 5.03 -3.09 -14.61
CA ALA A 765 3.86 -2.37 -14.17
C ALA A 765 3.17 -1.66 -15.35
N ILE A 766 3.97 -1.12 -16.29
CA ILE A 766 3.46 -0.40 -17.46
C ILE A 766 4.32 -0.71 -18.69
N SER A 767 3.69 -1.24 -19.73
CA SER A 767 4.32 -1.57 -21.02
C SER A 767 3.26 -1.75 -22.12
N ALA A 768 3.67 -2.02 -23.35
CA ALA A 768 2.75 -2.43 -24.42
C ALA A 768 2.54 -3.94 -24.52
N ASN A 769 3.35 -4.76 -23.84
CA ASN A 769 3.23 -6.22 -23.84
C ASN A 769 3.74 -6.82 -22.53
N ASP A 770 3.38 -8.08 -22.26
CA ASP A 770 3.68 -8.76 -20.99
C ASP A 770 5.17 -8.92 -20.71
N THR A 771 6.00 -9.01 -21.75
CA THR A 771 7.46 -9.13 -21.61
C THR A 771 8.16 -7.81 -21.28
N GLY A 772 7.46 -6.67 -21.36
CA GLY A 772 8.07 -5.35 -21.18
C GLY A 772 9.05 -4.92 -22.25
N GLN A 773 9.21 -5.70 -23.33
CA GLN A 773 10.12 -5.38 -24.44
C GLN A 773 9.58 -4.26 -25.33
N ARG A 774 8.24 -4.16 -25.47
CA ARG A 774 7.59 -3.09 -26.21
C ARG A 774 7.24 -1.92 -25.28
N PRO A 775 7.64 -0.68 -25.63
CA PRO A 775 7.32 0.49 -24.83
C PRO A 775 5.81 0.76 -24.83
N GLY A 776 5.25 1.13 -23.70
CA GLY A 776 3.93 1.73 -23.58
C GLY A 776 3.86 3.15 -24.18
N PRO A 777 2.72 3.84 -24.03
CA PRO A 777 2.48 5.16 -24.61
C PRO A 777 3.34 6.27 -23.99
N PRO A 778 3.30 7.50 -24.53
CA PRO A 778 3.71 8.69 -23.80
C PRO A 778 2.97 8.81 -22.47
N ALA A 779 3.67 9.12 -21.38
CA ALA A 779 3.08 9.14 -20.05
C ALA A 779 3.43 10.40 -19.23
N THR A 780 2.47 10.87 -18.44
CA THR A 780 2.63 11.86 -17.36
C THR A 780 2.22 11.23 -16.03
N LEU A 781 3.11 11.22 -15.06
CA LEU A 781 2.90 10.65 -13.73
C LEU A 781 3.12 11.73 -12.67
N ARG A 782 2.20 11.85 -11.71
CA ARG A 782 2.28 12.82 -10.61
C ARG A 782 1.87 12.16 -9.30
N ARG A 783 2.65 12.33 -8.21
CA ARG A 783 2.29 11.79 -6.89
C ARG A 783 1.78 10.35 -6.98
N THR A 784 2.60 9.49 -7.58
CA THR A 784 2.21 8.12 -7.95
C THR A 784 3.24 7.15 -7.38
N THR A 785 2.79 6.01 -6.87
CA THR A 785 3.67 4.90 -6.49
C THR A 785 3.52 3.79 -7.53
N VAL A 786 4.61 3.41 -8.18
CA VAL A 786 4.63 2.38 -9.22
C VAL A 786 5.41 1.16 -8.74
N PHE A 787 4.70 0.04 -8.62
CA PHE A 787 5.27 -1.25 -8.26
C PHE A 787 5.55 -2.10 -9.50
N GLY A 788 6.84 -2.28 -9.80
CA GLY A 788 7.32 -3.05 -10.96
C GLY A 788 7.96 -2.18 -12.04
N GLY A 789 8.64 -2.83 -12.99
CA GLY A 789 9.40 -2.14 -14.03
C GLY A 789 8.47 -1.39 -14.99
N VAL A 790 8.96 -0.32 -15.62
CA VAL A 790 8.16 0.41 -16.61
C VAL A 790 8.94 0.67 -17.88
N HIS A 791 8.25 0.60 -19.02
CA HIS A 791 8.82 0.91 -20.31
C HIS A 791 7.89 1.84 -21.07
N PHE A 792 8.34 3.06 -21.34
CA PHE A 792 7.60 4.09 -22.06
C PHE A 792 8.25 4.43 -23.40
N LYS A 793 7.43 4.82 -24.37
CA LYS A 793 7.90 5.47 -25.59
C LYS A 793 8.55 6.81 -25.24
N GLU A 794 7.89 7.56 -24.37
CA GLU A 794 8.28 8.88 -23.89
C GLU A 794 7.72 9.07 -22.48
N LEU A 795 8.54 9.54 -21.55
CA LEU A 795 8.08 9.93 -20.21
C LEU A 795 8.03 11.45 -20.18
N THR A 796 6.87 12.02 -20.50
CA THR A 796 6.69 13.46 -20.66
C THR A 796 6.95 14.20 -19.34
N LEU A 797 6.43 13.67 -18.23
CA LEU A 797 6.69 14.16 -16.89
C LEU A 797 6.56 13.02 -15.87
N ALA A 798 7.49 12.95 -14.93
CA ALA A 798 7.29 12.25 -13.66
C ALA A 798 7.64 13.22 -12.52
N SER A 799 6.67 13.51 -11.66
CA SER A 799 6.79 14.46 -10.55
C SER A 799 6.32 13.79 -9.26
N GLU A 800 7.14 13.80 -8.20
CA GLU A 800 6.78 13.18 -6.91
C GLU A 800 6.45 11.69 -7.03
N VAL A 801 7.12 10.95 -7.93
CA VAL A 801 6.84 9.53 -8.21
C VAL A 801 7.83 8.64 -7.46
N ILE A 802 7.35 7.52 -6.92
CA ILE A 802 8.20 6.42 -6.45
C ILE A 802 8.14 5.29 -7.46
N PHE A 803 9.27 4.99 -8.11
CA PHE A 803 9.42 3.77 -8.90
C PHE A 803 10.16 2.71 -8.08
N THR A 804 9.56 1.54 -7.87
CA THR A 804 10.24 0.48 -7.10
C THR A 804 11.20 -0.38 -7.94
N ALA A 805 11.12 -0.28 -9.27
CA ALA A 805 11.96 -1.01 -10.21
C ALA A 805 12.34 -0.14 -11.43
N PRO A 806 13.30 -0.57 -12.27
CA PRO A 806 13.87 0.27 -13.32
C PRO A 806 12.85 0.85 -14.31
N VAL A 807 13.10 2.11 -14.69
CA VAL A 807 12.30 2.89 -15.63
C VAL A 807 13.05 3.03 -16.95
N VAL A 808 12.44 2.65 -18.07
CA VAL A 808 13.02 2.81 -19.41
C VAL A 808 12.13 3.72 -20.25
N ALA A 809 12.67 4.86 -20.71
CA ALA A 809 12.04 5.71 -21.70
C ALA A 809 12.86 5.70 -23.00
N ARG A 810 12.24 5.36 -24.15
CA ARG A 810 12.96 5.35 -25.44
C ARG A 810 13.40 6.75 -25.86
N ARG A 811 12.51 7.74 -25.75
CA ARG A 811 12.80 9.16 -26.03
C ARG A 811 13.23 9.87 -24.74
N ARG A 812 14.55 10.01 -24.56
CA ARG A 812 15.13 10.69 -23.37
C ARG A 812 15.44 12.18 -23.57
N GLN A 813 15.39 12.67 -24.82
CA GLN A 813 15.63 14.07 -25.16
C GLN A 813 14.41 14.97 -24.88
N ALA A 814 13.26 14.38 -24.57
CA ALA A 814 12.00 15.05 -24.26
C ALA A 814 11.51 14.60 -22.88
N GLY A 815 10.92 15.53 -22.13
CA GLY A 815 10.37 15.29 -20.80
C GLY A 815 11.34 15.49 -19.65
N CYS A 816 10.84 15.31 -18.42
CA CYS A 816 11.60 15.51 -17.19
C CYS A 816 11.11 14.56 -16.09
N VAL A 817 12.04 14.07 -15.27
CA VAL A 817 11.74 13.41 -14.00
C VAL A 817 12.21 14.32 -12.87
N ARG A 818 11.35 14.64 -11.91
CA ARG A 818 11.67 15.58 -10.84
C ARG A 818 11.08 15.14 -9.50
N PHE A 819 11.77 15.46 -8.40
CA PHE A 819 11.32 15.20 -7.03
C PHE A 819 10.85 13.75 -6.81
N SER A 820 11.49 12.81 -7.51
CA SER A 820 11.04 11.42 -7.60
C SER A 820 12.14 10.47 -7.16
N TYR A 821 11.78 9.29 -6.70
CA TYR A 821 12.73 8.19 -6.48
C TYR A 821 12.85 7.36 -7.76
N VAL A 822 14.07 7.28 -8.30
CA VAL A 822 14.37 6.55 -9.53
C VAL A 822 15.47 5.52 -9.25
N PRO A 823 15.18 4.22 -9.31
CA PRO A 823 16.14 3.18 -8.96
C PRO A 823 17.28 3.12 -9.99
N GLU A 824 18.39 2.52 -9.57
CA GLU A 824 19.55 2.25 -10.43
C GLU A 824 19.17 1.41 -11.66
N GLY A 825 19.91 1.57 -12.76
CA GLY A 825 19.62 0.92 -14.05
C GLY A 825 18.55 1.62 -14.89
N SER A 826 17.83 2.60 -14.33
CA SER A 826 16.82 3.37 -15.06
C SER A 826 17.40 4.26 -16.17
N ARG A 827 16.76 4.24 -17.35
CA ARG A 827 17.07 5.06 -18.52
C ARG A 827 15.94 6.08 -18.73
N THR A 828 15.99 7.20 -18.03
CA THR A 828 14.96 8.25 -18.04
C THR A 828 15.40 9.52 -18.78
N PRO A 829 14.48 10.46 -19.05
CA PRO A 829 14.82 11.84 -19.41
C PRO A 829 15.59 12.56 -18.29
N ARG A 830 15.87 13.86 -18.49
CA ARG A 830 16.61 14.66 -17.50
C ARG A 830 15.97 14.57 -16.11
N ARG A 831 16.80 14.25 -15.12
CA ARG A 831 16.43 14.17 -13.71
C ARG A 831 16.73 15.49 -13.01
N TYR A 832 15.83 15.92 -12.14
CA TYR A 832 15.97 17.14 -11.34
C TYR A 832 15.58 16.86 -9.89
N ARG A 833 16.54 16.98 -8.96
CA ARG A 833 16.32 16.72 -7.52
C ARG A 833 15.68 15.35 -7.24
N CYS A 834 16.02 14.33 -8.03
CA CYS A 834 15.57 12.97 -7.82
C CYS A 834 16.49 12.24 -6.82
N GLN A 835 15.96 11.24 -6.13
CA GLN A 835 16.76 10.31 -5.35
C GLN A 835 17.09 9.07 -6.19
N PRO A 836 18.28 8.48 -6.06
CA PRO A 836 19.37 8.84 -5.13
C PRO A 836 20.29 9.98 -5.62
N ASP A 837 20.10 10.49 -6.84
CA ASP A 837 21.00 11.45 -7.49
C ASP A 837 21.30 12.70 -6.64
N ALA A 838 20.29 13.25 -5.96
CA ALA A 838 20.41 14.41 -5.10
C ALA A 838 21.23 14.14 -3.83
N ALA A 839 21.08 12.96 -3.22
CA ALA A 839 21.89 12.56 -2.07
C ALA A 839 23.36 12.30 -2.47
N LEU A 840 23.59 11.70 -3.65
CA LEU A 840 24.93 11.53 -4.20
C LEU A 840 25.59 12.88 -4.45
N ALA A 841 24.88 13.83 -5.05
CA ALA A 841 25.40 15.19 -5.29
C ALA A 841 25.73 15.92 -3.97
N ARG A 842 24.86 15.82 -2.96
CA ARG A 842 25.13 16.39 -1.63
C ARG A 842 26.38 15.77 -1.01
N ARG A 843 26.54 14.44 -1.11
CA ARG A 843 27.70 13.75 -0.56
C ARG A 843 29.00 14.09 -1.28
N SER A 844 28.97 14.25 -2.60
CA SER A 844 30.16 14.71 -3.34
C SER A 844 30.57 16.12 -2.91
N GLU A 845 29.60 17.02 -2.70
CA GLU A 845 29.87 18.38 -2.21
C GLU A 845 30.51 18.36 -0.81
N GLU A 846 30.00 17.53 0.11
CA GLU A 846 30.57 17.35 1.45
C GLU A 846 32.03 16.86 1.43
N LEU A 847 32.39 16.05 0.43
CA LEU A 847 33.74 15.51 0.25
C LEU A 847 34.63 16.39 -0.64
N GLY A 848 34.12 17.52 -1.13
CA GLY A 848 34.86 18.44 -2.01
C GLY A 848 35.15 17.86 -3.40
N LEU A 849 34.28 16.98 -3.91
CA LEU A 849 34.35 16.39 -5.24
C LEU A 849 33.49 17.20 -6.23
N ASP A 850 33.83 17.16 -7.52
CA ASP A 850 33.14 17.93 -8.56
C ASP A 850 31.77 17.34 -8.94
N SER A 851 31.60 16.01 -8.84
CA SER A 851 30.36 15.31 -9.18
C SER A 851 30.07 14.13 -8.26
N GLY A 852 28.79 13.77 -8.15
CA GLY A 852 28.36 12.51 -7.53
C GLY A 852 28.96 11.28 -8.21
N ASP A 853 29.35 11.41 -9.49
CA ASP A 853 30.04 10.35 -10.23
C ASP A 853 31.49 10.11 -9.76
N ASP A 854 32.10 11.06 -9.07
CA ASP A 854 33.46 10.93 -8.54
C ASP A 854 33.49 10.22 -7.18
N LEU A 855 32.33 9.94 -6.58
CA LEU A 855 32.24 9.20 -5.33
C LEU A 855 32.79 7.76 -5.48
N PRO A 856 33.50 7.23 -4.46
CA PRO A 856 33.92 5.83 -4.43
C PRO A 856 32.73 4.88 -4.64
N PRO A 857 32.89 3.76 -5.38
CA PRO A 857 31.81 2.81 -5.63
C PRO A 857 31.12 2.30 -4.36
N ALA A 858 31.89 2.04 -3.30
CA ALA A 858 31.37 1.60 -2.01
C ALA A 858 30.45 2.65 -1.36
N GLU A 859 30.81 3.94 -1.43
CA GLU A 859 29.99 5.04 -0.88
C GLU A 859 28.67 5.17 -1.65
N LYS A 860 28.73 5.10 -2.99
CA LYS A 860 27.54 5.10 -3.84
C LYS A 860 26.61 3.93 -3.50
N MET A 861 27.17 2.74 -3.30
CA MET A 861 26.42 1.55 -2.95
C MET A 861 25.73 1.70 -1.59
N LEU A 862 26.42 2.22 -0.57
CA LEU A 862 25.84 2.47 0.75
C LEU A 862 24.69 3.47 0.71
N ILE A 863 24.88 4.60 0.02
CA ILE A 863 23.83 5.62 -0.15
C ILE A 863 22.61 5.00 -0.83
N ARG A 864 22.81 4.33 -1.96
CA ARG A 864 21.71 3.70 -2.71
C ARG A 864 20.99 2.62 -1.91
N ALA A 865 21.72 1.84 -1.11
CA ALA A 865 21.12 0.83 -0.24
C ALA A 865 20.26 1.47 0.86
N SER A 866 20.73 2.57 1.45
CA SER A 866 19.99 3.30 2.50
C SER A 866 18.76 4.04 1.99
N LEU A 867 18.77 4.46 0.72
CA LEU A 867 17.70 5.25 0.10
C LEU A 867 16.64 4.41 -0.60
N ARG A 868 16.55 3.11 -0.34
CA ARG A 868 15.46 2.29 -0.90
C ARG A 868 14.13 2.66 -0.24
N PRO A 869 13.04 2.87 -1.01
CA PRO A 869 11.71 3.04 -0.45
C PRO A 869 11.36 1.85 0.43
N SER A 870 10.88 2.13 1.64
CA SER A 870 10.35 1.13 2.56
C SER A 870 8.88 1.44 2.80
N PHE A 871 8.05 0.41 2.76
CA PHE A 871 6.60 0.51 2.91
C PHE A 871 6.15 -0.26 4.14
N THR A 872 5.08 0.21 4.80
CA THR A 872 4.40 -0.51 5.88
C THR A 872 3.94 -1.88 5.41
N SER A 873 3.31 -1.94 4.23
CA SER A 873 3.08 -3.18 3.50
C SER A 873 3.15 -2.98 2.00
N THR A 874 3.57 -4.03 1.29
CA THR A 874 3.44 -4.14 -0.15
C THR A 874 2.33 -5.10 -0.56
N ASN A 875 1.67 -5.82 0.34
CA ASN A 875 0.60 -6.74 -0.07
C ASN A 875 -0.71 -5.98 -0.19
N TYR A 876 -1.33 -6.01 -1.37
CA TYR A 876 -2.68 -5.48 -1.53
C TYR A 876 -3.65 -6.34 -0.73
N GLY A 877 -4.44 -5.72 0.15
CA GLY A 877 -5.26 -6.38 1.16
C GLY A 877 -4.88 -5.97 2.59
N ASP A 878 -3.62 -5.57 2.80
CA ASP A 878 -3.18 -5.02 4.08
C ASP A 878 -3.57 -3.54 4.23
N PRO A 879 -4.01 -3.08 5.42
CA PRO A 879 -4.40 -1.69 5.65
C PRO A 879 -3.30 -0.65 5.33
N GLY A 880 -2.03 -1.02 5.51
CA GLY A 880 -0.86 -0.19 5.23
C GLY A 880 -0.31 -0.29 3.81
N TYR A 881 -1.06 -0.85 2.85
CA TYR A 881 -0.60 -1.05 1.47
C TYR A 881 -0.07 0.24 0.84
N ALA A 882 1.19 0.19 0.39
CA ALA A 882 1.96 1.28 -0.22
C ALA A 882 2.22 2.52 0.67
N GLN A 883 1.79 2.52 1.93
CA GLN A 883 2.10 3.58 2.88
C GLN A 883 3.60 3.54 3.18
N LEU A 884 4.30 4.67 3.17
CA LEU A 884 5.71 4.68 3.58
C LEU A 884 5.84 4.25 5.06
N GLY A 885 6.74 3.31 5.28
CA GLY A 885 7.04 2.77 6.60
C GLY A 885 7.88 3.75 7.43
N PHE A 886 7.92 3.55 8.75
CA PHE A 886 8.70 4.42 9.65
C PHE A 886 10.22 4.34 9.41
N THR A 887 10.70 3.28 8.74
CA THR A 887 12.11 3.10 8.33
C THR A 887 12.42 3.70 6.96
N ALA A 888 11.45 4.28 6.27
CA ALA A 888 11.67 4.92 4.98
C ALA A 888 12.66 6.09 5.12
N ALA A 889 13.57 6.21 4.16
CA ALA A 889 14.60 7.24 4.19
C ALA A 889 13.96 8.64 4.22
N ARG A 890 14.51 9.53 5.05
CA ARG A 890 14.02 10.90 5.20
C ARG A 890 13.99 11.65 3.86
N GLU A 891 14.96 11.38 2.98
CA GLU A 891 15.05 11.90 1.62
C GLU A 891 13.85 11.55 0.73
N ILE A 892 13.17 10.43 1.01
CA ILE A 892 11.94 10.02 0.33
C ILE A 892 10.73 10.61 1.07
N CYS A 893 10.73 10.52 2.41
CA CYS A 893 9.65 11.04 3.23
C CYS A 893 9.50 12.56 3.12
N THR A 894 10.53 13.31 2.72
CA THR A 894 10.48 14.78 2.55
C THR A 894 10.90 15.22 1.14
N GLY A 895 10.85 14.28 0.19
CA GLY A 895 11.47 14.43 -1.12
C GLY A 895 10.64 15.16 -2.18
N ALA A 896 9.36 15.41 -1.93
CA ALA A 896 8.48 16.10 -2.86
C ALA A 896 8.84 17.59 -3.02
N GLU A 897 8.29 18.24 -4.05
CA GLU A 897 8.53 19.66 -4.36
C GLU A 897 8.20 20.60 -3.17
N ASP A 898 7.15 20.29 -2.43
CA ASP A 898 6.66 21.03 -1.25
C ASP A 898 7.21 20.50 0.09
N GLY A 899 8.16 19.57 0.04
CA GLY A 899 8.73 18.90 1.22
C GLY A 899 7.85 17.79 1.82
N SER A 900 6.73 17.44 1.19
CA SER A 900 5.95 16.25 1.57
C SER A 900 6.66 14.95 1.15
N GLU A 901 6.02 13.82 1.46
CA GLU A 901 6.52 12.52 1.00
C GLU A 901 6.32 12.32 -0.51
N MET A 902 7.21 11.58 -1.15
CA MET A 902 7.01 11.16 -2.54
C MET A 902 5.92 10.06 -2.63
N GLY A 903 5.35 9.88 -3.81
CA GLY A 903 4.42 8.78 -4.12
C GLY A 903 2.94 9.14 -3.96
N ALA A 904 2.09 8.13 -3.95
CA ALA A 904 0.62 8.25 -3.94
C ALA A 904 0.06 9.08 -2.77
N PHE A 905 0.76 9.09 -1.63
CA PHE A 905 0.31 9.71 -0.39
C PHE A 905 0.89 11.11 -0.14
N SER A 906 1.61 11.69 -1.10
CA SER A 906 2.18 13.05 -1.01
C SER A 906 1.18 14.09 -0.51
N HIS A 907 -0.08 14.02 -0.98
CA HIS A 907 -1.16 14.93 -0.60
C HIS A 907 -1.54 14.90 0.90
N LEU A 908 -1.14 13.86 1.64
CA LEU A 908 -1.43 13.75 3.08
C LEU A 908 -0.55 14.71 3.91
N GLN A 909 0.62 15.11 3.39
CA GLN A 909 1.56 15.98 4.08
C GLN A 909 1.98 15.43 5.48
N GLN A 910 2.20 14.11 5.56
CA GLN A 910 2.56 13.44 6.81
C GLN A 910 3.79 14.05 7.51
N PRO A 911 4.89 14.39 6.80
CA PRO A 911 6.07 15.01 7.42
C PRO A 911 5.77 16.39 8.02
N GLN A 912 4.92 17.17 7.36
CA GLN A 912 4.51 18.49 7.86
C GLN A 912 3.64 18.35 9.12
N ARG A 913 2.71 17.38 9.14
CA ARG A 913 1.92 17.06 10.34
C ARG A 913 2.82 16.67 11.51
N GLU A 914 3.80 15.80 11.28
CA GLU A 914 4.78 15.40 12.30
C GLU A 914 5.60 16.61 12.78
N ALA A 915 6.15 17.42 11.87
CA ALA A 915 6.97 18.58 12.21
C ALA A 915 6.17 19.60 13.03
N ASN A 916 4.92 19.88 12.63
CA ASN A 916 4.01 20.76 13.37
C ASN A 916 3.74 20.21 14.79
N LEU A 917 3.53 18.91 14.92
CA LEU A 917 3.34 18.29 16.24
C LEU A 917 4.58 18.46 17.12
N ARG A 918 5.78 18.18 16.59
CA ARG A 918 7.03 18.33 17.36
C ARG A 918 7.21 19.76 17.87
N ILE A 919 7.01 20.76 17.01
CA ILE A 919 7.09 22.18 17.39
C ILE A 919 6.11 22.52 18.51
N ARG A 920 4.87 22.02 18.43
CA ARG A 920 3.86 22.26 19.46
C ARG A 920 4.17 21.52 20.76
N LEU A 921 4.70 20.30 20.70
CA LEU A 921 5.12 19.58 21.90
C LEU A 921 6.27 20.30 22.63
N GLU A 922 7.22 20.92 21.92
CA GLU A 922 8.26 21.74 22.56
C GLU A 922 7.66 22.91 23.36
N GLU A 923 6.56 23.49 22.89
CA GLU A 923 5.87 24.59 23.59
C GLU A 923 5.07 24.11 24.81
N TYR A 924 4.37 22.98 24.69
CA TYR A 924 3.34 22.55 25.66
C TYR A 924 3.78 21.46 26.64
N LEU A 925 4.85 20.71 26.33
CA LEU A 925 5.36 19.66 27.18
C LEU A 925 6.05 20.25 28.44
N PRO A 926 5.84 19.67 29.64
CA PRO A 926 6.56 20.07 30.84
C PRO A 926 8.08 19.98 30.70
N PHE A 927 8.80 20.90 31.34
CA PHE A 927 10.26 20.95 31.30
C PHE A 927 10.89 19.64 31.80
N GLY A 928 11.87 19.14 31.06
CA GLY A 928 12.62 17.94 31.40
C GLY A 928 11.96 16.62 31.00
N LEU A 929 10.77 16.66 30.37
CA LEU A 929 10.17 15.50 29.72
C LEU A 929 10.61 15.41 28.25
N GLU A 930 10.61 14.18 27.73
CA GLU A 930 10.98 13.81 26.37
C GLU A 930 9.75 13.17 25.70
N ALA A 931 9.34 13.71 24.55
CA ALA A 931 8.25 13.17 23.75
C ALA A 931 8.77 12.20 22.68
N GLY A 932 8.22 10.99 22.64
CA GLY A 932 8.42 10.04 21.54
C GLY A 932 7.15 9.93 20.70
N LEU A 933 7.29 10.03 19.38
CA LEU A 933 6.18 9.77 18.45
C LEU A 933 6.28 8.32 17.98
N ILE A 934 5.21 7.55 18.17
CA ILE A 934 5.14 6.11 17.88
C ILE A 934 3.97 5.91 16.91
N TYR A 935 4.21 5.39 15.72
CA TYR A 935 3.16 5.17 14.73
C TYR A 935 2.54 3.79 14.92
N VAL A 936 1.22 3.76 15.07
CA VAL A 936 0.47 2.50 15.07
C VAL A 936 0.20 2.15 13.62
N THR A 937 0.71 0.99 13.19
CA THR A 937 0.66 0.49 11.81
C THR A 937 -0.11 -0.81 11.69
#